data_AF-A0A0W0FG45-F1
#
_entry.id   AF-A0A0W0FG45-F1
#
_cell.length_a   1.000
_cell.length_b   1.000
_cell.length_c   1.000
_cell.angle_alpha   90.00
_cell.angle_beta   90.00
_cell.angle_gamma   90.00
#
_symmetry.space_group_name_H-M   'P 1'
#
loop_
_entity.id
_entity.type
_entity.pdbx_description
1 polymer ?
#
loop_
_entity_poly.entity_id
_entity_poly.type
_entity_poly.pdbx_seq_one_letter_code
_entity_poly.pdbx_strand_id
1 'polypeptide(L)'
;MSSEDIAEEIRTFFPDTEEVVVQYLSGYLVDDAGEEDAVLQVAREILESLAGDEVDKLEKLMLRLGDLLEDQLNARLKNKTGPKLQKLEKVMDMSKAQISNTIAFGEGVDLESINKGKASRVDAKIEKRARRDLYEGSKLLDQHRKQQTYEEMFMKINPLEAANSKNKSKDIHLPSIDVNFGSNRILSGASLTLAYGRRYGLIGRNGVGKSTLLRHIAMREVPIPPHITILFVEQEVVGDDTIAIDSVLKADVWRDHLLKEEAMLNAKLAELEKEGDDKRFEDAREEAASRLADVHARLADMDAESGPARAAALLAGLGFDEADQKRPTKSFSGGWRMRLALARALFVKPSLLLLDEPSNHIDLNALAWLEDYLQTWPGTLLVVSHDRAFLDAVATDIVHQHSGRLDYYKGNFTQFYSTKSERDRNLRKEYETQMEYRKHLQAFIDRWRYNANRAAQAQSKIKILEKLPELQPPEEEETEKFRFPETEKISPPLLQMNEVTFGYTPEKIILKGVNIDVDLDSRIAIVGANGSGKSTLIKVLTGDLDAMGGQVNRNGRLRRILCPASCGNPGSHYVARAILGLKIPWKDGTRWYNSLQPIGTLSGGQKSRVAFSVLSLQRPHILLLDEPTNHLDIEGLDALMNALNLWNGGVIIISHDERFITNVAKELWVCADGTVTKFKGDVQSYKNLIVSNIKMKP
;
A
#
# COMPACT_ATOMS: atom_id res chain seq x y z
N MET A 1 -15.20 27.32 36.43
CA MET A 1 -15.22 28.66 35.83
C MET A 1 -15.77 28.58 34.43
N SER A 2 -16.30 29.67 33.88
CA SER A 2 -16.88 29.70 32.53
C SER A 2 -15.79 30.04 31.50
N SER A 3 -16.03 29.72 30.23
CA SER A 3 -15.18 30.15 29.11
C SER A 3 -15.01 31.67 29.01
N GLU A 4 -15.87 32.43 29.71
CA GLU A 4 -15.82 33.89 29.75
C GLU A 4 -14.66 34.38 30.64
N ASP A 5 -14.40 33.71 31.77
CA ASP A 5 -13.32 34.09 32.69
C ASP A 5 -11.93 33.94 32.03
N ILE A 6 -11.74 32.85 31.27
CA ILE A 6 -10.50 32.59 30.51
C ILE A 6 -10.34 33.61 29.37
N ALA A 7 -11.45 33.97 28.71
CA ALA A 7 -11.43 34.98 27.66
C ALA A 7 -11.07 36.38 28.21
N GLU A 8 -11.54 36.74 29.41
CA GLU A 8 -11.17 38.00 30.06
C GLU A 8 -9.69 38.06 30.44
N GLU A 9 -9.10 36.97 30.93
CA GLU A 9 -7.66 36.91 31.24
C GLU A 9 -6.81 37.07 29.97
N ILE A 10 -7.16 36.40 28.87
CA ILE A 10 -6.45 36.56 27.58
C ILE A 10 -6.57 38.01 27.08
N ARG A 11 -7.75 38.64 27.19
CA ARG A 11 -7.95 40.05 26.81
C ARG A 11 -7.16 41.03 27.68
N THR A 12 -6.97 40.70 28.96
CA THR A 12 -6.25 41.56 29.91
C THR A 12 -4.76 41.61 29.59
N PHE A 13 -4.18 40.48 29.18
CA PHE A 13 -2.76 40.41 28.80
C PHE A 13 -2.50 40.82 27.35
N PHE A 14 -3.42 40.52 26.42
CA PHE A 14 -3.29 40.81 24.99
C PHE A 14 -4.59 41.44 24.41
N PRO A 15 -4.78 42.76 24.58
CA PRO A 15 -6.01 43.45 24.19
C PRO A 15 -6.24 43.55 22.67
N ASP A 16 -5.18 43.40 21.87
CA ASP A 16 -5.22 43.47 20.41
C ASP A 16 -5.53 42.12 19.72
N THR A 17 -5.79 41.07 20.52
CA THR A 17 -6.07 39.73 19.99
C THR A 17 -7.43 39.68 19.29
N GLU A 18 -7.48 39.09 18.09
CA GLU A 18 -8.75 38.89 17.38
C GLU A 18 -9.73 38.06 18.22
N GLU A 19 -10.98 38.55 18.33
CA GLU A 19 -12.05 37.95 19.15
C GLU A 19 -12.30 36.47 18.80
N VAL A 20 -12.10 36.08 17.54
CA VAL A 20 -12.24 34.70 17.08
C VAL A 20 -11.19 33.79 17.72
N VAL A 21 -9.97 34.28 17.93
CA VAL A 21 -8.87 33.53 18.55
C VAL A 21 -9.08 33.40 20.05
N VAL A 22 -9.56 34.46 20.71
CA VAL A 22 -9.91 34.44 22.14
C VAL A 22 -11.03 33.43 22.41
N GLN A 23 -12.10 33.44 21.61
CA GLN A 23 -13.20 32.47 21.74
C GLN A 23 -12.76 31.03 21.43
N TYR A 24 -11.83 30.84 20.50
CA TYR A 24 -11.27 29.54 20.19
C TYR A 24 -10.46 28.97 21.36
N LEU A 25 -9.53 29.77 21.90
CA LEU A 25 -8.68 29.36 23.01
C LEU A 25 -9.49 29.11 24.29
N SER A 26 -10.44 29.98 24.62
CA SER A 26 -11.24 29.81 25.82
C SER A 26 -12.19 28.61 25.75
N GLY A 27 -12.73 28.29 24.57
CA GLY A 27 -13.50 27.07 24.35
C GLY A 27 -12.64 25.82 24.43
N TYR A 28 -11.47 25.83 23.78
CA TYR A 28 -10.54 24.71 23.76
C TYR A 28 -10.04 24.33 25.17
N LEU A 29 -9.65 25.33 25.97
CA LEU A 29 -9.15 25.11 27.33
C LEU A 29 -10.22 24.51 28.28
N VAL A 30 -11.51 24.80 28.05
CA VAL A 30 -12.61 24.28 28.91
C VAL A 30 -13.02 22.86 28.53
N ASP A 31 -13.03 22.55 27.22
CA ASP A 31 -13.57 21.30 26.68
C ASP A 31 -12.54 20.15 26.72
N ASP A 32 -11.24 20.42 26.50
CA ASP A 32 -10.20 19.40 26.28
C ASP A 32 -9.27 19.14 27.48
N ALA A 33 -9.70 19.46 28.72
CA ALA A 33 -8.89 19.35 29.95
C ALA A 33 -8.60 17.88 30.42
N GLY A 34 -8.33 16.95 29.50
CA GLY A 34 -7.92 15.58 29.79
C GLY A 34 -6.44 15.44 30.16
N GLU A 35 -5.56 16.29 29.62
CA GLU A 35 -4.12 16.31 29.89
C GLU A 35 -3.61 17.77 29.92
N GLU A 36 -3.31 18.30 31.11
CA GLU A 36 -2.98 19.73 31.34
C GLU A 36 -1.81 20.22 30.48
N ASP A 37 -0.74 19.42 30.34
CA ASP A 37 0.48 19.81 29.64
C ASP A 37 0.27 19.98 28.13
N ALA A 38 -0.52 19.10 27.51
CA ALA A 38 -0.75 19.11 26.06
C ALA A 38 -1.62 20.30 25.63
N VAL A 39 -2.65 20.62 26.42
CA VAL A 39 -3.57 21.73 26.14
C VAL A 39 -2.86 23.08 26.32
N LEU A 40 -2.04 23.22 27.37
CA LEU A 40 -1.25 24.43 27.60
C LEU A 40 -0.18 24.63 26.52
N GLN A 41 0.40 23.56 25.98
CA GLN A 41 1.38 23.67 24.90
C GLN A 41 0.76 24.24 23.61
N VAL A 42 -0.44 23.79 23.25
CA VAL A 42 -1.17 24.34 22.08
C VAL A 42 -1.58 25.79 22.30
N ALA A 43 -2.05 26.13 23.50
CA ALA A 43 -2.36 27.52 23.85
C ALA A 43 -1.11 28.41 23.77
N ARG A 44 0.05 27.90 24.22
CA ARG A 44 1.33 28.60 24.15
C ARG A 44 1.75 28.87 22.70
N GLU A 45 1.70 27.89 21.80
CA GLU A 45 2.10 28.09 20.40
C GLU A 45 1.25 29.17 19.69
N ILE A 46 -0.04 29.21 19.98
CA ILE A 46 -0.95 30.22 19.42
C ILE A 46 -0.64 31.60 20.03
N LEU A 47 -0.45 31.68 21.34
CA LEU A 47 -0.16 32.94 22.04
C LEU A 47 1.27 33.44 21.77
N GLU A 48 2.24 32.57 21.49
CA GLU A 48 3.61 32.95 21.06
C GLU A 48 3.59 33.68 19.73
N SER A 49 2.73 33.24 18.80
CA SER A 49 2.56 33.93 17.52
C SER A 49 1.95 35.33 17.66
N LEU A 50 1.22 35.58 18.76
CA LEU A 50 0.56 36.85 19.08
C LEU A 50 1.42 37.77 19.96
N ALA A 51 2.24 37.20 20.85
CA ALA A 51 3.01 37.95 21.84
C ALA A 51 4.22 38.68 21.23
N GLY A 52 4.73 38.25 20.07
CA GLY A 52 5.88 38.88 19.42
C GLY A 52 7.10 38.94 20.35
N ASP A 53 7.52 40.15 20.73
CA ASP A 53 8.66 40.40 21.63
C ASP A 53 8.30 40.44 23.14
N GLU A 54 7.00 40.36 23.52
CA GLU A 54 6.53 40.47 24.91
C GLU A 54 6.47 39.12 25.66
N VAL A 55 7.59 38.39 25.68
CA VAL A 55 7.70 37.05 26.27
C VAL A 55 7.34 37.01 27.77
N ASP A 56 7.68 38.06 28.53
CA ASP A 56 7.40 38.14 29.97
C ASP A 56 5.89 38.18 30.29
N LYS A 57 5.06 38.74 29.40
CA LYS A 57 3.60 38.77 29.59
C LYS A 57 2.98 37.42 29.26
N LEU A 58 3.50 36.75 28.23
CA LEU A 58 3.11 35.41 27.85
C LEU A 58 3.36 34.41 28.98
N GLU A 59 4.53 34.42 29.59
CA GLU A 59 4.85 33.49 30.69
C GLU A 59 3.92 33.69 31.90
N LYS A 60 3.58 34.94 32.23
CA LYS A 60 2.62 35.26 33.30
C LYS A 60 1.20 34.79 32.98
N LEU A 61 0.76 34.94 31.72
CA LEU A 61 -0.54 34.44 31.28
C LEU A 61 -0.58 32.90 31.33
N MET A 62 0.48 32.24 30.86
CA MET A 62 0.58 30.77 30.87
C MET A 62 0.56 30.19 32.29
N LEU A 63 1.25 30.83 33.24
CA LEU A 63 1.18 30.46 34.66
C LEU A 63 -0.26 30.59 35.21
N ARG A 64 -0.93 31.70 34.94
CA ARG A 64 -2.34 31.90 35.35
C ARG A 64 -3.29 30.88 34.74
N LEU A 65 -3.13 30.57 33.45
CA LEU A 65 -3.96 29.57 32.77
C LEU A 65 -3.71 28.16 33.34
N GLY A 66 -2.48 27.84 33.74
CA GLY A 66 -2.14 26.62 34.46
C GLY A 66 -2.87 26.50 35.80
N ASP A 67 -2.77 27.53 36.65
CA ASP A 67 -3.45 27.55 37.96
C ASP A 67 -4.97 27.37 37.82
N LEU A 68 -5.58 28.03 36.81
CA LEU A 68 -7.01 27.95 36.54
C LEU A 68 -7.46 26.56 36.06
N LEU A 69 -6.62 25.86 35.29
CA LEU A 69 -6.89 24.49 34.82
C LEU A 69 -6.77 23.46 35.95
N GLU A 70 -5.76 23.61 36.81
CA GLU A 70 -5.55 22.71 37.96
C GLU A 70 -6.72 22.78 38.94
N ASP A 71 -7.24 23.99 39.20
CA ASP A 71 -8.46 24.20 39.99
C ASP A 71 -9.69 23.53 39.36
N GLN A 72 -9.81 23.55 38.03
CA GLN A 72 -10.91 22.92 37.28
C GLN A 72 -10.84 21.39 37.34
N LEU A 73 -9.64 20.81 37.26
CA LEU A 73 -9.42 19.37 37.33
C LEU A 73 -9.70 18.86 38.75
N ASN A 74 -9.26 19.60 39.77
CA ASN A 74 -9.58 19.34 41.17
C ASN A 74 -11.09 19.43 41.47
N ALA A 75 -11.81 20.38 40.87
CA ALA A 75 -13.27 20.48 40.96
C ALA A 75 -13.98 19.31 40.26
N ARG A 76 -13.49 18.86 39.10
CA ARG A 76 -14.04 17.68 38.39
C ARG A 76 -13.77 16.37 39.13
N LEU A 77 -12.63 16.23 39.81
CA LEU A 77 -12.32 15.07 40.66
C LEU A 77 -13.26 14.98 41.87
N LYS A 78 -13.60 16.12 42.49
CA LYS A 78 -14.59 16.18 43.59
C LYS A 78 -16.01 15.77 43.13
N ASN A 79 -16.36 16.03 41.87
CA ASN A 79 -17.66 15.67 41.29
C ASN A 79 -17.73 14.24 40.69
N LYS A 80 -16.64 13.46 40.73
CA LYS A 80 -16.53 12.09 40.17
C LYS A 80 -16.99 10.98 41.11
N THR A 81 -17.71 11.28 42.20
CA THR A 81 -18.36 10.29 43.08
C THR A 81 -19.78 9.91 42.59
N GLY A 82 -19.89 9.58 41.30
CA GLY A 82 -21.04 8.93 40.67
C GLY A 82 -20.65 7.57 40.08
N PRO A 83 -21.58 6.63 39.86
CA PRO A 83 -21.26 5.21 39.73
C PRO A 83 -20.42 4.92 38.47
N LYS A 84 -19.31 4.20 38.67
CA LYS A 84 -18.41 3.73 37.61
C LYS A 84 -19.13 2.75 36.67
N LEU A 85 -19.13 3.07 35.38
CA LEU A 85 -19.53 2.16 34.30
C LEU A 85 -18.64 0.91 34.31
N GLN A 86 -19.23 -0.26 34.59
CA GLN A 86 -18.60 -1.55 34.38
C GLN A 86 -18.56 -1.88 32.87
N LYS A 87 -17.44 -2.42 32.40
CA LYS A 87 -17.27 -2.94 31.04
C LYS A 87 -18.35 -3.99 30.75
N LEU A 88 -19.14 -3.78 29.70
CA LEU A 88 -20.12 -4.73 29.20
C LEU A 88 -19.42 -5.81 28.36
N GLU A 89 -19.07 -6.92 29.00
CA GLU A 89 -18.81 -8.21 28.35
C GLU A 89 -20.14 -8.94 28.13
N LYS A 90 -20.90 -8.56 27.11
CA LYS A 90 -21.85 -9.43 26.40
C LYS A 90 -22.50 -8.68 25.24
N VAL A 91 -22.34 -9.23 24.04
CA VAL A 91 -23.06 -8.80 22.84
C VAL A 91 -24.55 -9.14 23.04
N MET A 92 -25.41 -8.12 23.02
CA MET A 92 -26.86 -8.33 22.88
C MET A 92 -27.26 -8.15 21.42
N ASP A 93 -27.94 -9.18 20.91
CA ASP A 93 -28.66 -9.18 19.64
C ASP A 93 -29.67 -8.02 19.58
N MET A 94 -29.44 -7.08 18.67
CA MET A 94 -30.39 -6.04 18.32
C MET A 94 -31.36 -6.57 17.26
N SER A 95 -32.38 -7.30 17.70
CA SER A 95 -33.61 -7.43 16.93
C SER A 95 -34.81 -7.03 17.79
N LYS A 96 -35.49 -5.97 17.36
CA LYS A 96 -36.77 -5.39 17.84
C LYS A 96 -36.74 -4.55 19.12
N ALA A 97 -36.96 -3.25 18.95
CA ALA A 97 -37.62 -2.37 19.93
C ALA A 97 -38.29 -1.22 19.13
N GLN A 98 -39.58 -1.31 18.79
CA GLN A 98 -40.73 -0.77 19.52
C GLN A 98 -40.53 0.64 20.13
N ILE A 99 -41.26 1.56 19.51
CA ILE A 99 -41.48 2.97 19.85
C ILE A 99 -42.40 3.05 21.08
N SER A 100 -42.06 3.89 22.06
CA SER A 100 -42.99 4.29 23.12
C SER A 100 -43.07 5.81 23.23
N ASN A 101 -44.30 6.28 23.10
CA ASN A 101 -44.77 7.65 23.27
C ASN A 101 -44.88 8.03 24.74
N THR A 102 -44.27 9.15 25.15
CA THR A 102 -44.85 10.03 26.18
C THR A 102 -44.19 11.41 26.15
N ILE A 103 -44.97 12.44 25.80
CA ILE A 103 -45.14 13.74 26.49
C ILE A 103 -45.90 14.65 25.52
N ALA A 104 -47.13 14.98 25.90
CA ALA A 104 -47.97 15.99 25.27
C ALA A 104 -48.14 17.14 26.26
N PHE A 105 -47.89 18.39 25.82
CA PHE A 105 -48.83 19.54 25.82
C PHE A 105 -48.06 20.87 25.63
N GLY A 106 -48.57 21.72 24.73
CA GLY A 106 -48.32 23.17 24.75
C GLY A 106 -48.01 23.85 23.41
N GLU A 107 -49.07 24.25 22.70
CA GLU A 107 -49.20 25.36 21.72
C GLU A 107 -48.32 25.42 20.44
N GLY A 108 -49.03 25.58 19.31
CA GLY A 108 -48.46 25.58 17.97
C GLY A 108 -47.78 26.89 17.60
N VAL A 109 -46.59 26.75 17.00
CA VAL A 109 -46.02 27.69 16.05
C VAL A 109 -45.35 26.85 14.95
N ASP A 110 -45.77 27.04 13.70
CA ASP A 110 -45.18 26.43 12.50
C ASP A 110 -43.68 26.75 12.42
N LEU A 111 -42.83 25.72 12.59
CA LEU A 111 -41.36 25.83 12.57
C LEU A 111 -40.69 24.99 11.46
N GLU A 112 -41.44 24.51 10.47
CA GLU A 112 -40.88 23.67 9.39
C GLU A 112 -40.20 24.45 8.25
N SER A 113 -40.32 25.78 8.19
CA SER A 113 -39.77 26.57 7.07
C SER A 113 -38.40 27.20 7.35
N ILE A 114 -37.89 27.18 8.59
CA ILE A 114 -36.62 27.85 8.95
C ILE A 114 -35.46 26.85 9.18
N ASN A 115 -35.74 25.56 9.38
CA ASN A 115 -34.70 24.57 9.71
C ASN A 115 -34.03 23.88 8.50
N LYS A 116 -34.61 23.91 7.29
CA LYS A 116 -34.01 23.25 6.11
C LYS A 116 -32.73 23.94 5.60
N GLY A 117 -32.56 25.24 5.84
CA GLY A 117 -31.37 26.00 5.42
C GLY A 117 -30.21 25.97 6.42
N LYS A 118 -30.50 25.74 7.71
CA LYS A 118 -29.47 25.72 8.77
C LYS A 118 -28.95 24.31 9.05
N ALA A 119 -29.80 23.27 8.94
CA ALA A 119 -29.38 21.87 9.10
C ALA A 119 -28.28 21.48 8.10
N SER A 120 -28.45 21.80 6.81
CA SER A 120 -27.45 21.47 5.77
C SER A 120 -26.07 22.12 5.97
N ARG A 121 -26.02 23.35 6.51
CA ARG A 121 -24.74 24.03 6.83
C ARG A 121 -24.09 23.49 8.09
N VAL A 122 -24.88 23.11 9.09
CA VAL A 122 -24.38 22.56 10.35
C VAL A 122 -23.90 21.12 10.13
N ASP A 123 -24.64 20.31 9.37
CA ASP A 123 -24.25 18.93 9.02
C ASP A 123 -22.97 18.91 8.17
N ALA A 124 -22.84 19.80 7.18
CA ALA A 124 -21.61 19.91 6.39
C ALA A 124 -20.41 20.43 7.20
N LYS A 125 -20.65 21.21 8.26
CA LYS A 125 -19.59 21.70 9.16
C LYS A 125 -19.18 20.63 10.16
N ILE A 126 -20.13 19.83 10.66
CA ILE A 126 -19.89 18.66 11.52
C ILE A 126 -19.14 17.57 10.73
N GLU A 127 -19.50 17.32 9.48
CA GLU A 127 -18.81 16.33 8.63
C GLU A 127 -17.37 16.78 8.31
N LYS A 128 -17.14 18.09 8.10
CA LYS A 128 -15.79 18.65 7.95
C LYS A 128 -14.97 18.60 9.24
N ARG A 129 -15.59 18.80 10.40
CA ARG A 129 -14.94 18.71 11.72
C ARG A 129 -14.56 17.26 12.02
N ALA A 130 -15.50 16.33 11.88
CA ALA A 130 -15.26 14.90 12.01
C ALA A 130 -14.15 14.39 11.07
N ARG A 131 -14.09 14.86 9.82
CA ARG A 131 -12.99 14.51 8.89
C ARG A 131 -11.63 15.04 9.33
N ARG A 132 -11.58 16.20 10.00
CA ARG A 132 -10.34 16.80 10.49
C ARG A 132 -9.87 16.09 11.76
N ASP A 133 -10.79 15.84 12.68
CA ASP A 133 -10.56 15.13 13.94
C ASP A 133 -10.15 13.66 13.70
N LEU A 134 -10.71 13.01 12.67
CA LEU A 134 -10.29 11.67 12.22
C LEU A 134 -8.90 11.66 11.56
N TYR A 135 -8.54 12.72 10.83
CA TYR A 135 -7.23 12.83 10.18
C TYR A 135 -6.13 13.08 11.20
N GLU A 136 -6.39 13.93 12.21
CA GLU A 136 -5.46 14.18 13.31
C GLU A 136 -5.40 12.99 14.27
N GLY A 137 -6.54 12.37 14.59
CA GLY A 137 -6.59 11.16 15.41
C GLY A 137 -5.87 9.96 14.78
N SER A 138 -6.02 9.73 13.47
CA SER A 138 -5.27 8.67 12.76
C SER A 138 -3.77 8.97 12.71
N LYS A 139 -3.37 10.23 12.61
CA LYS A 139 -1.96 10.65 12.58
C LYS A 139 -1.30 10.55 13.96
N LEU A 140 -2.06 10.85 15.02
CA LEU A 140 -1.63 10.70 16.42
C LEU A 140 -1.57 9.22 16.84
N LEU A 141 -2.52 8.39 16.39
CA LEU A 141 -2.48 6.94 16.54
C LEU A 141 -1.28 6.34 15.80
N ASP A 142 -1.01 6.75 14.56
CA ASP A 142 0.18 6.32 13.81
C ASP A 142 1.49 6.79 14.48
N GLN A 143 1.51 7.95 15.13
CA GLN A 143 2.68 8.45 15.87
C GLN A 143 2.92 7.69 17.17
N HIS A 144 1.88 7.40 17.96
CA HIS A 144 1.98 6.57 19.17
C HIS A 144 2.35 5.12 18.83
N ARG A 145 1.89 4.60 17.68
CA ARG A 145 2.18 3.24 17.22
C ARG A 145 3.62 3.08 16.69
N LYS A 146 4.21 4.14 16.12
CA LYS A 146 5.63 4.16 15.69
C LYS A 146 6.63 4.10 16.85
N GLN A 147 6.18 4.32 18.09
CA GLN A 147 7.03 4.22 19.29
C GLN A 147 7.12 2.81 19.87
N GLN A 148 6.29 1.85 19.43
CA GLN A 148 6.42 0.44 19.83
C GLN A 148 7.51 -0.24 19.01
N THR A 149 8.40 -0.96 19.69
CA THR A 149 9.49 -1.68 19.02
C THR A 149 8.90 -2.85 18.22
N TYR A 150 9.39 -3.10 16.99
CA TYR A 150 8.91 -4.21 16.12
C TYR A 150 8.84 -5.56 16.86
N GLU A 151 9.79 -5.81 17.76
CA GLU A 151 9.87 -7.01 18.61
C GLU A 151 8.65 -7.15 19.53
N GLU A 152 8.22 -6.07 20.19
CA GLU A 152 7.07 -6.06 21.09
C GLU A 152 5.76 -6.31 20.33
N MET A 153 5.64 -5.70 19.13
CA MET A 153 4.50 -5.92 18.25
C MET A 153 4.44 -7.38 17.79
N PHE A 154 5.57 -7.95 17.35
CA PHE A 154 5.65 -9.32 16.87
C PHE A 154 5.27 -10.33 17.96
N MET A 155 5.76 -10.14 19.20
CA MET A 155 5.47 -11.01 20.34
C MET A 155 3.99 -10.97 20.74
N LYS A 156 3.37 -9.79 20.69
CA LYS A 156 1.94 -9.62 20.95
C LYS A 156 1.07 -10.30 19.88
N ILE A 157 1.51 -10.25 18.62
CA ILE A 157 0.79 -10.86 17.50
C ILE A 157 1.02 -12.37 17.45
N ASN A 158 2.23 -12.86 17.76
CA ASN A 158 2.61 -14.26 17.61
C ASN A 158 3.10 -14.87 18.94
N PRO A 159 2.19 -15.22 19.88
CA PRO A 159 2.59 -15.83 21.15
C PRO A 159 3.22 -17.22 20.92
N LEU A 160 4.20 -17.60 21.75
CA LEU A 160 4.94 -18.88 21.67
C LEU A 160 4.00 -20.10 21.71
N GLU A 161 2.90 -19.98 22.46
CA GLU A 161 1.86 -21.00 22.59
C GLU A 161 1.14 -21.30 21.25
N ALA A 162 1.21 -20.38 20.28
CA ALA A 162 0.69 -20.60 18.94
C ALA A 162 1.39 -21.77 18.23
N ALA A 163 2.69 -21.93 18.45
CA ALA A 163 3.51 -22.98 17.82
C ALA A 163 3.20 -24.39 18.38
N ASN A 164 2.73 -24.50 19.62
CA ASN A 164 2.45 -25.78 20.29
C ASN A 164 1.09 -26.42 19.95
N SER A 165 0.33 -25.82 19.03
CA SER A 165 -1.03 -26.25 18.67
C SER A 165 -1.07 -27.32 17.57
N LYS A 166 -0.25 -28.40 17.68
CA LYS A 166 -0.14 -29.47 16.66
C LYS A 166 -1.49 -30.12 16.25
N ASN A 167 -2.55 -29.99 17.05
CA ASN A 167 -3.87 -30.59 16.82
C ASN A 167 -4.99 -29.61 16.42
N LYS A 168 -4.74 -28.30 16.27
CA LYS A 168 -5.78 -27.34 15.84
C LYS A 168 -5.70 -27.12 14.33
N SER A 169 -6.86 -27.06 13.66
CA SER A 169 -6.89 -26.68 12.23
C SER A 169 -6.25 -25.31 12.05
N LYS A 170 -5.43 -25.18 11.01
CA LYS A 170 -4.79 -23.94 10.58
C LYS A 170 -5.56 -23.23 9.47
N ASP A 171 -6.78 -23.69 9.17
CA ASP A 171 -7.67 -23.05 8.22
C ASP A 171 -8.26 -21.76 8.84
N ILE A 172 -8.36 -20.72 8.02
CA ILE A 172 -8.91 -19.42 8.40
C ILE A 172 -10.25 -19.29 7.70
N HIS A 173 -11.34 -19.21 8.46
CA HIS A 173 -12.66 -18.91 7.94
C HIS A 173 -13.25 -17.73 8.70
N LEU A 174 -13.51 -16.66 7.97
CA LEU A 174 -13.92 -15.38 8.51
C LEU A 174 -15.17 -14.92 7.75
N PRO A 175 -16.37 -15.25 8.25
CA PRO A 175 -17.61 -14.81 7.62
C PRO A 175 -17.87 -13.32 7.90
N SER A 176 -18.48 -12.64 6.92
CA SER A 176 -19.04 -11.29 7.07
C SER A 176 -18.07 -10.23 7.65
N ILE A 177 -16.89 -10.12 7.07
CA ILE A 177 -15.93 -9.06 7.40
C ILE A 177 -16.36 -7.75 6.74
N ASP A 178 -16.46 -6.71 7.56
CA ASP A 178 -16.51 -5.32 7.14
C ASP A 178 -15.15 -4.67 7.43
N VAL A 179 -14.54 -4.08 6.41
CA VAL A 179 -13.28 -3.32 6.56
C VAL A 179 -13.51 -1.92 6.04
N ASN A 180 -13.27 -0.93 6.91
CA ASN A 180 -13.43 0.48 6.61
C ASN A 180 -12.10 1.19 6.85
N PHE A 181 -11.73 2.10 5.95
CA PHE A 181 -10.58 2.98 6.14
C PHE A 181 -11.02 4.43 5.97
N GLY A 182 -11.06 5.17 7.08
CA GLY A 182 -11.68 6.49 7.12
C GLY A 182 -13.13 6.44 6.65
N SER A 183 -13.48 7.23 5.62
CA SER A 183 -14.83 7.24 5.02
C SER A 183 -15.03 6.19 3.92
N ASN A 184 -13.98 5.49 3.51
CA ASN A 184 -14.05 4.55 2.40
C ASN A 184 -14.32 3.13 2.90
N ARG A 185 -15.42 2.54 2.43
CA ARG A 185 -15.78 1.15 2.69
C ARG A 185 -15.00 0.24 1.74
N ILE A 186 -14.04 -0.52 2.28
CA ILE A 186 -13.14 -1.39 1.53
C ILE A 186 -13.77 -2.77 1.31
N LEU A 187 -14.39 -3.33 2.36
CA LEU A 187 -15.17 -4.57 2.31
C LEU A 187 -16.50 -4.39 3.02
N SER A 188 -17.55 -5.02 2.49
CA SER A 188 -18.92 -4.99 3.00
C SER A 188 -19.48 -6.41 3.13
N GLY A 189 -19.46 -6.97 4.33
CA GLY A 189 -19.96 -8.33 4.60
C GLY A 189 -19.26 -9.41 3.76
N ALA A 190 -17.98 -9.24 3.46
CA ALA A 190 -17.23 -10.18 2.63
C ALA A 190 -16.79 -11.41 3.44
N SER A 191 -16.76 -12.60 2.84
CA SER A 191 -16.24 -13.79 3.52
C SER A 191 -14.80 -14.07 3.08
N LEU A 192 -13.88 -14.16 4.05
CA LEU A 192 -12.49 -14.55 3.81
C LEU A 192 -12.27 -16.01 4.22
N THR A 193 -11.94 -16.90 3.27
CA THR A 193 -11.64 -18.31 3.56
C THR A 193 -10.29 -18.70 2.97
N LEU A 194 -9.34 -19.03 3.84
CA LEU A 194 -7.98 -19.45 3.49
C LEU A 194 -7.73 -20.84 4.09
N ALA A 195 -7.59 -21.86 3.24
CA ALA A 195 -7.23 -23.20 3.70
C ALA A 195 -5.71 -23.32 3.86
N TYR A 196 -5.27 -24.15 4.80
CA TYR A 196 -3.87 -24.35 5.08
C TYR A 196 -3.10 -24.96 3.90
N GLY A 197 -1.89 -24.45 3.63
CA GLY A 197 -1.01 -24.92 2.56
C GLY A 197 -1.41 -24.46 1.15
N ARG A 198 -2.47 -23.65 1.02
CA ARG A 198 -2.85 -23.03 -0.25
C ARG A 198 -2.19 -21.69 -0.47
N ARG A 199 -2.05 -21.31 -1.74
CA ARG A 199 -1.41 -20.07 -2.19
C ARG A 199 -2.44 -19.20 -2.90
N TYR A 200 -2.85 -18.13 -2.24
CA TYR A 200 -3.88 -17.22 -2.69
C TYR A 200 -3.26 -15.98 -3.34
N GLY A 201 -3.65 -15.68 -4.57
CA GLY A 201 -3.36 -14.42 -5.23
C GLY A 201 -4.51 -13.43 -5.05
N LEU A 202 -4.30 -12.33 -4.32
CA LEU A 202 -5.28 -11.27 -4.14
C LEU A 202 -5.10 -10.21 -5.24
N ILE A 203 -6.10 -10.10 -6.10
CA ILE A 203 -6.11 -9.16 -7.23
C ILE A 203 -7.29 -8.19 -7.12
N GLY A 204 -7.13 -7.01 -7.70
CA GLY A 204 -8.14 -5.96 -7.71
C GLY A 204 -7.54 -4.64 -8.15
N ARG A 205 -8.37 -3.64 -8.45
CA ARG A 205 -7.89 -2.32 -8.93
C ARG A 205 -7.04 -1.60 -7.88
N ASN A 206 -6.25 -0.62 -8.32
CA ASN A 206 -5.48 0.22 -7.42
C ASN A 206 -6.41 1.12 -6.59
N GLY A 207 -6.19 1.13 -5.27
CA GLY A 207 -7.00 1.90 -4.33
C GLY A 207 -8.27 1.19 -3.80
N VAL A 208 -8.52 -0.07 -4.17
CA VAL A 208 -9.64 -0.86 -3.63
C VAL A 208 -9.41 -1.27 -2.17
N GLY A 209 -8.16 -1.20 -1.68
CA GLY A 209 -7.82 -1.46 -0.28
C GLY A 209 -7.11 -2.79 -0.01
N LYS A 210 -6.44 -3.39 -1.02
CA LYS A 210 -5.67 -4.65 -0.90
C LYS A 210 -4.63 -4.61 0.23
N SER A 211 -3.74 -3.62 0.20
CA SER A 211 -2.72 -3.39 1.23
C SER A 211 -3.35 -3.13 2.61
N THR A 212 -4.47 -2.40 2.64
CA THR A 212 -5.20 -2.12 3.87
C THR A 212 -5.78 -3.40 4.47
N LEU A 213 -6.35 -4.29 3.65
CA LEU A 213 -6.84 -5.61 4.07
C LEU A 213 -5.70 -6.44 4.66
N LEU A 214 -4.54 -6.50 4.00
CA LEU A 214 -3.36 -7.22 4.53
C LEU A 214 -2.92 -6.65 5.88
N ARG A 215 -2.92 -5.32 6.04
CA ARG A 215 -2.57 -4.68 7.32
C ARG A 215 -3.55 -5.01 8.44
N HIS A 216 -4.87 -5.01 8.16
CA HIS A 216 -5.88 -5.37 9.16
C HIS A 216 -5.77 -6.85 9.57
N ILE A 217 -5.40 -7.73 8.63
CA ILE A 217 -5.10 -9.15 8.90
C ILE A 217 -3.83 -9.26 9.76
N ALA A 218 -2.76 -8.56 9.40
CA ALA A 218 -1.49 -8.57 10.13
C ALA A 218 -1.64 -8.09 11.58
N MET A 219 -2.43 -7.03 11.79
CA MET A 219 -2.70 -6.46 13.11
C MET A 219 -3.74 -7.24 13.92
N ARG A 220 -4.30 -8.33 13.37
CA ARG A 220 -5.39 -9.12 13.97
C ARG A 220 -6.63 -8.28 14.35
N GLU A 221 -6.88 -7.19 13.61
CA GLU A 221 -8.16 -6.44 13.70
C GLU A 221 -9.31 -7.28 13.12
N VAL A 222 -8.98 -8.16 12.19
CA VAL A 222 -9.83 -9.27 11.75
C VAL A 222 -9.61 -10.46 12.70
N PRO A 223 -10.67 -11.17 13.16
CA PRO A 223 -10.56 -12.18 14.21
C PRO A 223 -9.90 -13.49 13.74
N ILE A 224 -8.58 -13.45 13.55
CA ILE A 224 -7.78 -14.61 13.15
C ILE A 224 -7.44 -15.44 14.39
N PRO A 225 -7.55 -16.78 14.31
CA PRO A 225 -7.22 -17.64 15.45
C PRO A 225 -5.79 -17.39 15.98
N PRO A 226 -5.61 -17.31 17.32
CA PRO A 226 -4.36 -16.86 17.91
C PRO A 226 -3.20 -17.83 17.70
N HIS A 227 -3.51 -19.09 17.41
CA HIS A 227 -2.54 -20.15 17.15
C HIS A 227 -1.93 -20.11 15.74
N ILE A 228 -2.42 -19.23 14.86
CA ILE A 228 -1.87 -19.04 13.52
C ILE A 228 -0.84 -17.92 13.59
N THR A 229 0.41 -18.27 13.28
CA THR A 229 1.49 -17.29 13.16
C THR A 229 1.35 -16.52 11.86
N ILE A 230 1.30 -15.19 11.95
CA ILE A 230 1.14 -14.30 10.81
C ILE A 230 2.40 -13.47 10.68
N LEU A 231 2.88 -13.32 9.45
CA LEU A 231 3.91 -12.34 9.15
C LEU A 231 3.55 -11.56 7.89
N PHE A 232 3.68 -10.25 8.00
CA PHE A 232 3.40 -9.30 6.95
C PHE A 232 4.68 -8.59 6.52
N VAL A 233 4.96 -8.62 5.22
CA VAL A 233 6.07 -7.89 4.63
C VAL A 233 5.53 -6.58 4.07
N GLU A 234 5.89 -5.47 4.72
CA GLU A 234 5.55 -4.13 4.26
C GLU A 234 6.42 -3.68 3.08
N GLN A 235 5.88 -2.76 2.27
CA GLN A 235 6.53 -2.28 1.05
C GLN A 235 7.82 -1.46 1.29
N GLU A 236 7.97 -0.83 2.45
CA GLU A 236 9.14 0.01 2.75
C GLU A 236 9.74 -0.35 4.11
N VAL A 237 10.97 -0.86 4.10
CA VAL A 237 11.73 -1.13 5.33
C VAL A 237 12.82 -0.08 5.50
N VAL A 238 12.80 0.58 6.66
CA VAL A 238 13.84 1.53 7.06
C VAL A 238 15.10 0.74 7.42
N GLY A 239 16.24 1.15 6.85
CA GLY A 239 17.52 0.54 7.15
C GLY A 239 18.08 1.05 8.48
N ASP A 240 18.68 0.16 9.24
CA ASP A 240 19.39 0.36 10.49
C ASP A 240 20.90 0.08 10.36
N ASP A 241 21.62 0.15 11.47
CA ASP A 241 23.05 -0.15 11.54
C ASP A 241 23.35 -1.66 11.63
N THR A 242 22.33 -2.52 11.69
CA THR A 242 22.55 -3.97 11.78
C THR A 242 23.11 -4.51 10.46
N ILE A 243 23.89 -5.59 10.55
CA ILE A 243 24.39 -6.28 9.37
C ILE A 243 23.24 -7.06 8.71
N ALA A 244 23.25 -7.18 7.38
CA ALA A 244 22.19 -7.88 6.65
C ALA A 244 21.92 -9.31 7.16
N ILE A 245 22.95 -10.13 7.37
CA ILE A 245 22.76 -11.50 7.89
C ILE A 245 22.16 -11.50 9.31
N ASP A 246 22.64 -10.63 10.18
CA ASP A 246 22.14 -10.51 11.56
C ASP A 246 20.69 -10.01 11.58
N SER A 247 20.32 -9.12 10.65
CA SER A 247 18.95 -8.64 10.50
C SER A 247 17.97 -9.78 10.15
N VAL A 248 18.42 -10.75 9.34
CA VAL A 248 17.65 -11.97 9.02
C VAL A 248 17.57 -12.89 10.23
N LEU A 249 18.67 -13.11 10.94
CA LEU A 249 18.68 -13.97 12.13
C LEU A 249 17.78 -13.42 13.25
N LYS A 250 17.81 -12.09 13.46
CA LYS A 250 16.96 -11.37 14.41
C LYS A 250 15.48 -11.32 14.02
N ALA A 251 15.13 -11.68 12.78
CA ALA A 251 13.72 -11.73 12.37
C ALA A 251 12.94 -12.82 13.11
N ASP A 252 13.63 -13.91 13.49
CA ASP A 252 13.09 -14.91 14.38
C ASP A 252 13.25 -14.46 15.83
N VAL A 253 12.29 -13.63 16.27
CA VAL A 253 12.28 -13.02 17.60
C VAL A 253 12.31 -14.08 18.70
N TRP A 254 11.66 -15.22 18.48
CA TRP A 254 11.64 -16.31 19.47
C TRP A 254 12.99 -16.99 19.60
N ARG A 255 13.69 -17.23 18.48
CA ARG A 255 15.06 -17.76 18.51
C ARG A 255 16.01 -16.80 19.23
N ASP A 256 15.97 -15.51 18.91
CA ASP A 256 16.83 -14.50 19.55
C ASP A 256 16.53 -14.39 21.06
N HIS A 257 15.26 -14.42 21.44
CA HIS A 257 14.86 -14.44 22.86
C HIS A 257 15.36 -15.69 23.58
N LEU A 258 15.22 -16.88 22.98
CA LEU A 258 15.68 -18.14 23.59
C LEU A 258 17.20 -18.21 23.72
N LEU A 259 17.96 -17.67 22.75
CA LEU A 259 19.42 -17.58 22.84
C LEU A 259 19.87 -16.60 23.94
N LYS A 260 19.18 -15.47 24.10
CA LYS A 260 19.42 -14.54 25.22
C LYS A 260 19.06 -15.19 26.56
N GLU A 261 17.96 -15.94 26.62
CA GLU A 261 17.53 -16.70 27.80
C GLU A 261 18.54 -17.79 28.17
N GLU A 262 19.05 -18.53 27.18
CA GLU A 262 20.13 -19.51 27.34
C GLU A 262 21.39 -18.86 27.93
N ALA A 263 21.85 -17.73 27.35
CA ALA A 263 23.02 -17.01 27.84
C ALA A 263 22.83 -16.50 29.28
N MET A 264 21.64 -15.99 29.62
CA MET A 264 21.30 -15.55 30.98
C MET A 264 21.26 -16.72 31.97
N LEU A 265 20.66 -17.86 31.59
CA LEU A 265 20.60 -19.05 32.44
C LEU A 265 21.99 -19.66 32.67
N ASN A 266 22.83 -19.71 31.64
CA ASN A 266 24.22 -20.14 31.76
C ASN A 266 25.04 -19.22 32.68
N ALA A 267 24.87 -17.90 32.56
CA ALA A 267 25.51 -16.95 33.46
C ALA A 267 25.03 -17.15 34.91
N LYS A 268 23.73 -17.33 35.11
CA LYS A 268 23.13 -17.58 36.44
C LYS A 268 23.61 -18.89 37.05
N LEU A 269 23.74 -19.97 36.27
CA LEU A 269 24.29 -21.24 36.73
C LEU A 269 25.76 -21.08 37.15
N ALA A 270 26.58 -20.37 36.37
CA ALA A 270 27.98 -20.12 36.69
C ALA A 270 28.18 -19.23 37.94
N GLU A 271 27.23 -18.33 38.23
CA GLU A 271 27.20 -17.56 39.48
C GLU A 271 26.80 -18.43 40.66
N LEU A 272 25.72 -19.19 40.52
CA LEU A 272 25.24 -20.10 41.54
C LEU A 272 26.27 -21.17 41.88
N GLU A 273 27.09 -21.65 40.93
CA GLU A 273 28.20 -22.59 41.16
C GLU A 273 29.31 -22.02 42.07
N LYS A 274 29.47 -20.69 42.13
CA LYS A 274 30.47 -20.03 42.98
C LYS A 274 29.99 -19.83 44.41
N GLU A 275 28.68 -19.74 44.61
CA GLU A 275 28.06 -19.70 45.93
C GLU A 275 27.96 -21.15 46.46
N GLY A 276 28.31 -21.38 47.73
CA GLY A 276 28.49 -22.73 48.30
C GLY A 276 27.23 -23.61 48.35
N ASP A 277 27.36 -24.83 48.89
CA ASP A 277 26.30 -25.86 49.01
C ASP A 277 25.24 -25.54 50.08
N ASP A 278 24.62 -24.37 49.99
CA ASP A 278 23.41 -24.06 50.74
C ASP A 278 22.20 -24.59 49.96
N LYS A 279 21.28 -25.29 50.64
CA LYS A 279 20.15 -25.99 50.01
C LYS A 279 19.26 -25.11 49.12
N ARG A 280 19.20 -23.81 49.41
CA ARG A 280 18.46 -22.82 48.60
C ARG A 280 19.10 -22.58 47.22
N PHE A 281 20.43 -22.65 47.14
CA PHE A 281 21.16 -22.51 45.89
C PHE A 281 21.10 -23.81 45.07
N GLU A 282 21.04 -24.98 45.71
CA GLU A 282 20.77 -26.25 45.02
C GLU A 282 19.40 -26.24 44.32
N ASP A 283 18.33 -25.86 45.02
CA ASP A 283 16.97 -25.78 44.43
C ASP A 283 16.94 -24.79 43.24
N ALA A 284 17.61 -23.64 43.37
CA ALA A 284 17.69 -22.63 42.31
C ALA A 284 18.54 -23.08 41.10
N ARG A 285 19.60 -23.88 41.33
CA ARG A 285 20.38 -24.51 40.25
C ARG A 285 19.54 -25.54 39.50
N GLU A 286 18.78 -26.37 40.21
CA GLU A 286 17.93 -27.40 39.60
C GLU A 286 16.80 -26.77 38.75
N GLU A 287 16.18 -25.69 39.24
CA GLU A 287 15.17 -24.93 38.46
C GLU A 287 15.78 -24.29 37.21
N ALA A 288 16.94 -23.64 37.33
CA ALA A 288 17.63 -23.04 36.20
C ALA A 288 18.10 -24.08 35.17
N ALA A 289 18.59 -25.23 35.62
CA ALA A 289 19.00 -26.34 34.75
C ALA A 289 17.80 -26.98 34.03
N SER A 290 16.68 -27.18 34.71
CA SER A 290 15.43 -27.66 34.11
C SER A 290 14.92 -26.69 33.04
N ARG A 291 14.91 -25.38 33.34
CA ARG A 291 14.53 -24.35 32.38
C ARG A 291 15.48 -24.30 31.18
N LEU A 292 16.79 -24.47 31.40
CA LEU A 292 17.78 -24.52 30.34
C LEU A 292 17.58 -25.75 29.43
N ALA A 293 17.26 -26.91 29.98
CA ALA A 293 16.92 -28.10 29.20
C ALA A 293 15.69 -27.86 28.31
N ASP A 294 14.65 -27.21 28.83
CA ASP A 294 13.47 -26.80 28.04
C ASP A 294 13.83 -25.83 26.90
N VAL A 295 14.71 -24.85 27.18
CA VAL A 295 15.18 -23.88 26.16
C VAL A 295 15.99 -24.59 25.08
N HIS A 296 16.89 -25.51 25.45
CA HIS A 296 17.67 -26.31 24.50
C HIS A 296 16.78 -27.19 23.63
N ALA A 297 15.75 -27.83 24.21
CA ALA A 297 14.79 -28.62 23.46
C ALA A 297 14.04 -27.76 22.42
N ARG A 298 13.64 -26.53 22.79
CA ARG A 298 12.98 -25.59 21.87
C ARG A 298 13.91 -25.07 20.78
N LEU A 299 15.17 -24.76 21.12
CA LEU A 299 16.18 -24.32 20.15
C LEU A 299 16.51 -25.43 19.14
N ALA A 300 16.54 -26.69 19.59
CA ALA A 300 16.70 -27.86 18.73
C ALA A 300 15.50 -28.03 17.78
N ASP A 301 14.26 -27.90 18.29
CA ASP A 301 13.04 -27.95 17.47
C ASP A 301 12.99 -26.84 16.39
N MET A 302 13.58 -25.67 16.70
CA MET A 302 13.68 -24.53 15.76
C MET A 302 14.86 -24.63 14.79
N ASP A 303 15.71 -25.66 14.93
CA ASP A 303 16.94 -25.84 14.15
C ASP A 303 17.82 -24.57 14.19
N ALA A 304 18.07 -24.09 15.41
CA ALA A 304 18.75 -22.81 15.66
C ALA A 304 20.23 -22.81 15.22
N GLU A 305 20.91 -23.96 15.25
CA GLU A 305 22.32 -24.09 14.84
C GLU A 305 22.50 -23.93 13.32
N SER A 306 21.59 -24.47 12.51
CA SER A 306 21.64 -24.31 11.05
C SER A 306 21.23 -22.91 10.57
N GLY A 307 20.74 -22.07 11.49
CA GLY A 307 20.19 -20.74 11.20
C GLY A 307 21.09 -19.84 10.36
N PRO A 308 22.39 -19.64 10.68
CA PRO A 308 23.29 -18.79 9.88
C PRO A 308 23.46 -19.28 8.44
N ALA A 309 23.62 -20.60 8.24
CA ALA A 309 23.76 -21.18 6.91
C ALA A 309 22.47 -21.01 6.08
N ARG A 310 21.30 -21.20 6.71
CA ARG A 310 19.99 -20.96 6.06
C ARG A 310 19.80 -19.49 5.70
N ALA A 311 20.14 -18.57 6.60
CA ALA A 311 20.03 -17.13 6.36
C ALA A 311 20.94 -16.70 5.19
N ALA A 312 22.18 -17.18 5.16
CA ALA A 312 23.13 -16.92 4.07
C ALA A 312 22.61 -17.46 2.72
N ALA A 313 22.04 -18.67 2.69
CA ALA A 313 21.48 -19.27 1.47
C ALA A 313 20.26 -18.48 0.94
N LEU A 314 19.37 -18.02 1.82
CA LEU A 314 18.22 -17.18 1.45
C LEU A 314 18.66 -15.82 0.89
N LEU A 315 19.66 -15.20 1.53
CA LEU A 315 20.24 -13.93 1.06
C LEU A 315 20.93 -14.10 -0.29
N ALA A 316 21.71 -15.16 -0.48
CA ALA A 316 22.34 -15.48 -1.75
C ALA A 316 21.31 -15.69 -2.88
N GLY A 317 20.22 -16.43 -2.60
CA GLY A 317 19.12 -16.64 -3.55
C GLY A 317 18.42 -15.34 -3.98
N LEU A 318 18.34 -14.36 -3.08
CA LEU A 318 17.79 -13.02 -3.36
C LEU A 318 18.82 -12.06 -3.99
N GLY A 319 20.05 -12.53 -4.23
CA GLY A 319 21.11 -11.79 -4.93
C GLY A 319 22.09 -11.04 -4.03
N PHE A 320 22.19 -11.36 -2.74
CA PHE A 320 23.22 -10.83 -1.85
C PHE A 320 24.48 -11.70 -1.89
N ASP A 321 25.57 -11.14 -2.41
CA ASP A 321 26.90 -11.75 -2.36
C ASP A 321 27.42 -11.82 -0.90
N GLU A 322 28.38 -12.70 -0.61
CA GLU A 322 28.97 -12.85 0.74
C GLU A 322 29.49 -11.53 1.33
N ALA A 323 30.06 -10.67 0.48
CA ALA A 323 30.52 -9.34 0.89
C ALA A 323 29.35 -8.44 1.28
N ASP A 324 28.23 -8.53 0.56
CA ASP A 324 27.04 -7.73 0.85
C ASP A 324 26.32 -8.21 2.10
N GLN A 325 26.33 -9.51 2.39
CA GLN A 325 25.75 -10.06 3.62
C GLN A 325 26.36 -9.48 4.90
N LYS A 326 27.61 -8.98 4.82
CA LYS A 326 28.36 -8.35 5.93
C LYS A 326 28.18 -6.83 6.00
N ARG A 327 27.42 -6.23 5.08
CA ARG A 327 27.21 -4.77 5.05
C ARG A 327 26.03 -4.35 5.94
N PRO A 328 26.08 -3.11 6.50
CA PRO A 328 24.96 -2.56 7.27
C PRO A 328 23.71 -2.32 6.41
N THR A 329 22.51 -2.52 6.97
CA THR A 329 21.26 -2.44 6.22
C THR A 329 20.97 -1.03 5.68
N LYS A 330 21.40 0.02 6.39
CA LYS A 330 21.29 1.43 5.94
C LYS A 330 22.01 1.72 4.63
N SER A 331 23.06 0.96 4.31
CA SER A 331 23.87 1.16 3.10
C SER A 331 23.18 0.67 1.81
N PHE A 332 22.13 -0.14 1.95
CA PHE A 332 21.35 -0.66 0.85
C PHE A 332 20.28 0.34 0.37
N SER A 333 19.98 0.31 -0.93
CA SER A 333 18.86 1.06 -1.49
C SER A 333 17.52 0.40 -1.13
N GLY A 334 16.41 1.12 -1.32
CA GLY A 334 15.07 0.64 -0.96
C GLY A 334 14.73 -0.75 -1.50
N GLY A 335 15.08 -1.05 -2.75
CA GLY A 335 14.81 -2.37 -3.34
C GLY A 335 15.63 -3.50 -2.71
N TRP A 336 16.88 -3.24 -2.33
CA TRP A 336 17.68 -4.20 -1.57
C TRP A 336 17.14 -4.39 -0.15
N ARG A 337 16.65 -3.33 0.49
CA ARG A 337 15.98 -3.43 1.80
C ARG A 337 14.68 -4.23 1.73
N MET A 338 13.92 -4.11 0.64
CA MET A 338 12.75 -4.95 0.38
C MET A 338 13.14 -6.43 0.24
N ARG A 339 14.21 -6.75 -0.50
CA ARG A 339 14.73 -8.12 -0.56
C ARG A 339 15.17 -8.64 0.80
N LEU A 340 15.81 -7.80 1.61
CA LEU A 340 16.14 -8.15 2.99
C LEU A 340 14.88 -8.43 3.83
N ALA A 341 13.83 -7.62 3.69
CA ALA A 341 12.55 -7.84 4.37
C ALA A 341 11.90 -9.17 3.96
N LEU A 342 11.97 -9.52 2.68
CA LEU A 342 11.54 -10.83 2.19
C LEU A 342 12.41 -11.95 2.76
N ALA A 343 13.73 -11.81 2.79
CA ALA A 343 14.62 -12.80 3.40
C ALA A 343 14.27 -13.05 4.88
N ARG A 344 14.04 -11.98 5.65
CA ARG A 344 13.57 -12.02 7.03
C ARG A 344 12.27 -12.82 7.15
N ALA A 345 11.33 -12.59 6.24
CA ALA A 345 10.04 -13.25 6.29
C ALA A 345 10.07 -14.73 5.88
N LEU A 346 10.85 -15.06 4.86
CA LEU A 346 11.05 -16.44 4.42
C LEU A 346 11.83 -17.27 5.46
N PHE A 347 12.70 -16.63 6.24
CA PHE A 347 13.45 -17.27 7.32
C PHE A 347 12.56 -17.73 8.48
N VAL A 348 11.59 -16.90 8.90
CA VAL A 348 10.69 -17.16 10.04
C VAL A 348 9.70 -18.31 9.79
N LYS A 349 9.36 -18.60 8.53
CA LYS A 349 8.41 -19.67 8.15
C LYS A 349 7.05 -19.59 8.90
N PRO A 350 6.31 -18.47 8.79
CA PRO A 350 5.00 -18.33 9.42
C PRO A 350 3.96 -19.29 8.81
N SER A 351 2.88 -19.56 9.57
CA SER A 351 1.75 -20.36 9.07
C SER A 351 0.93 -19.62 8.01
N LEU A 352 0.83 -18.28 8.14
CA LEU A 352 0.26 -17.38 7.14
C LEU A 352 1.29 -16.32 6.76
N LEU A 353 1.78 -16.37 5.52
CA LEU A 353 2.68 -15.36 4.95
C LEU A 353 1.88 -14.38 4.09
N LEU A 354 1.97 -13.09 4.40
CA LEU A 354 1.32 -12.00 3.68
C LEU A 354 2.38 -11.19 2.92
N LEU A 355 2.27 -11.13 1.60
CA LEU A 355 3.18 -10.37 0.74
C LEU A 355 2.40 -9.30 -0.03
N ASP A 356 2.86 -8.04 0.06
CA ASP A 356 2.25 -6.92 -0.67
C ASP A 356 3.16 -6.42 -1.79
N GLU A 357 2.83 -6.78 -3.04
CA GLU A 357 3.58 -6.48 -4.27
C GLU A 357 5.08 -6.80 -4.19
N PRO A 358 5.46 -8.07 -3.92
CA PRO A 358 6.87 -8.45 -3.82
C PRO A 358 7.63 -8.20 -5.14
N SER A 359 6.97 -8.23 -6.29
CA SER A 359 7.60 -8.08 -7.61
C SER A 359 8.16 -6.68 -7.92
N ASN A 360 7.62 -5.61 -7.34
CA ASN A 360 7.89 -4.22 -7.79
C ASN A 360 9.33 -3.73 -7.56
N HIS A 361 10.11 -4.40 -6.71
CA HIS A 361 11.46 -3.97 -6.34
C HIS A 361 12.52 -5.08 -6.46
N ILE A 362 12.15 -6.18 -7.10
CA ILE A 362 13.01 -7.34 -7.29
C ILE A 362 13.40 -7.41 -8.77
N ASP A 363 14.64 -7.80 -9.04
CA ASP A 363 15.07 -8.01 -10.42
C ASP A 363 14.56 -9.36 -10.94
N LEU A 364 14.67 -9.57 -12.24
CA LEU A 364 14.26 -10.83 -12.88
C LEU A 364 14.92 -12.06 -12.26
N ASN A 365 16.18 -11.93 -11.79
CA ASN A 365 16.97 -13.03 -11.24
C ASN A 365 16.41 -13.49 -9.89
N ALA A 366 16.26 -12.55 -8.95
CA ALA A 366 15.74 -12.85 -7.63
C ALA A 366 14.24 -13.15 -7.67
N LEU A 367 13.49 -12.60 -8.64
CA LEU A 367 12.08 -12.93 -8.84
C LEU A 367 11.91 -14.39 -9.28
N ALA A 368 12.71 -14.86 -10.24
CA ALA A 368 12.68 -16.25 -10.69
C ALA A 368 13.03 -17.24 -9.56
N TRP A 369 14.01 -16.89 -8.71
CA TRP A 369 14.34 -17.68 -7.53
C TRP A 369 13.20 -17.68 -6.51
N LEU A 370 12.58 -16.52 -6.28
CA LEU A 370 11.45 -16.38 -5.35
C LEU A 370 10.24 -17.19 -5.81
N GLU A 371 9.94 -17.23 -7.11
CA GLU A 371 8.89 -18.07 -7.70
C GLU A 371 9.11 -19.55 -7.36
N ASP A 372 10.30 -20.08 -7.62
CA ASP A 372 10.67 -21.49 -7.36
C ASP A 372 10.60 -21.80 -5.85
N TYR A 373 11.09 -20.89 -5.01
CA TYR A 373 11.02 -21.05 -3.56
C TYR A 373 9.57 -21.05 -3.03
N LEU A 374 8.72 -20.13 -3.49
CA LEU A 374 7.33 -20.02 -3.04
C LEU A 374 6.43 -21.15 -3.53
N GLN A 375 6.77 -21.82 -4.65
CA GLN A 375 6.05 -23.01 -5.10
C GLN A 375 6.15 -24.17 -4.10
N THR A 376 7.28 -24.29 -3.40
CA THR A 376 7.53 -25.32 -2.39
C THR A 376 7.14 -24.90 -0.97
N TRP A 377 6.52 -23.72 -0.82
CA TRP A 377 6.15 -23.19 0.49
C TRP A 377 5.10 -24.07 1.20
N PRO A 378 5.37 -24.54 2.44
CA PRO A 378 4.46 -25.45 3.16
C PRO A 378 3.31 -24.74 3.87
N GLY A 379 3.42 -23.42 4.12
CA GLY A 379 2.40 -22.63 4.80
C GLY A 379 1.31 -22.08 3.87
N THR A 380 0.36 -21.35 4.44
CA THR A 380 -0.58 -20.55 3.66
C THR A 380 0.11 -19.29 3.18
N LEU A 381 -0.06 -18.97 1.90
CA LEU A 381 0.48 -17.77 1.29
C LEU A 381 -0.68 -16.90 0.79
N LEU A 382 -0.68 -15.61 1.11
CA LEU A 382 -1.58 -14.62 0.52
C LEU A 382 -0.71 -13.52 -0.08
N VAL A 383 -0.63 -13.49 -1.42
CA VAL A 383 0.15 -12.48 -2.15
C VAL A 383 -0.77 -11.52 -2.86
N VAL A 384 -0.56 -10.22 -2.65
CA VAL A 384 -1.04 -9.18 -3.54
C VAL A 384 0.03 -8.95 -4.59
N SER A 385 -0.32 -9.14 -5.86
CA SER A 385 0.59 -8.82 -6.97
C SER A 385 -0.20 -8.39 -8.20
N HIS A 386 0.36 -7.44 -8.95
CA HIS A 386 -0.09 -7.09 -10.29
C HIS A 386 0.62 -7.87 -11.40
N ASP A 387 1.63 -8.68 -11.06
CA ASP A 387 2.36 -9.50 -12.01
C ASP A 387 1.59 -10.81 -12.31
N ARG A 388 1.17 -10.95 -13.58
CA ARG A 388 0.42 -12.11 -14.04
C ARG A 388 1.27 -13.37 -14.08
N ALA A 389 2.53 -13.26 -14.50
CA ALA A 389 3.41 -14.42 -14.65
C ALA A 389 3.75 -15.00 -13.27
N PHE A 390 4.06 -14.12 -12.32
CA PHE A 390 4.28 -14.49 -10.92
C PHE A 390 3.04 -15.18 -10.30
N LEU A 391 1.85 -14.58 -10.48
CA LEU A 391 0.61 -15.19 -9.98
C LEU A 391 0.29 -16.52 -10.66
N ASP A 392 0.57 -16.67 -11.95
CA ASP A 392 0.34 -17.92 -12.66
C ASP A 392 1.28 -19.04 -12.18
N ALA A 393 2.53 -18.69 -11.84
CA ALA A 393 3.53 -19.62 -11.33
C ALA A 393 3.32 -20.03 -9.85
N VAL A 394 2.86 -19.11 -9.00
CA VAL A 394 2.81 -19.31 -7.55
C VAL A 394 1.39 -19.61 -7.03
N ALA A 395 0.36 -18.94 -7.54
CA ALA A 395 -0.99 -19.02 -6.96
C ALA A 395 -1.73 -20.30 -7.35
N THR A 396 -2.39 -20.93 -6.37
CA THR A 396 -3.32 -22.06 -6.58
C THR A 396 -4.77 -21.60 -6.68
N ASP A 397 -5.08 -20.47 -6.05
CA ASP A 397 -6.41 -19.89 -5.98
C ASP A 397 -6.28 -18.37 -6.12
N ILE A 398 -7.22 -17.74 -6.82
CA ILE A 398 -7.26 -16.29 -7.01
C ILE A 398 -8.45 -15.72 -6.25
N VAL A 399 -8.19 -14.70 -5.45
CA VAL A 399 -9.20 -13.90 -4.74
C VAL A 399 -9.32 -12.57 -5.47
N HIS A 400 -10.47 -12.33 -6.09
CA HIS A 400 -10.75 -11.09 -6.81
C HIS A 400 -11.54 -10.14 -5.91
N GLN A 401 -10.91 -9.03 -5.53
CA GLN A 401 -11.56 -7.96 -4.77
C GLN A 401 -12.16 -6.92 -5.71
N HIS A 402 -13.48 -6.82 -5.69
CA HIS A 402 -14.25 -5.84 -6.48
C HIS A 402 -15.52 -5.45 -5.73
N SER A 403 -16.00 -4.22 -5.95
CA SER A 403 -17.29 -3.72 -5.42
C SER A 403 -17.56 -4.01 -3.93
N GLY A 404 -16.50 -3.97 -3.10
CA GLY A 404 -16.56 -4.24 -1.66
C GLY A 404 -16.73 -5.72 -1.28
N ARG A 405 -16.50 -6.65 -2.21
CA ARG A 405 -16.65 -8.10 -2.04
C ARG A 405 -15.38 -8.85 -2.44
N LEU A 406 -15.33 -10.13 -2.08
CA LEU A 406 -14.25 -11.05 -2.42
C LEU A 406 -14.84 -12.26 -3.15
N ASP A 407 -14.46 -12.45 -4.41
CA ASP A 407 -14.82 -13.61 -5.21
C ASP A 407 -13.66 -14.59 -5.31
N TYR A 408 -13.96 -15.89 -5.21
CA TYR A 408 -12.96 -16.96 -5.24
C TYR A 408 -12.97 -17.70 -6.56
N TYR A 409 -11.79 -17.90 -7.11
CA TYR A 409 -11.55 -18.67 -8.31
C TYR A 409 -10.49 -19.72 -8.01
N LYS A 410 -10.80 -20.98 -8.28
CA LYS A 410 -9.82 -22.06 -8.18
C LYS A 410 -9.00 -22.08 -9.47
N GLY A 411 -7.68 -22.15 -9.35
CA GLY A 411 -6.78 -22.15 -10.49
C GLY A 411 -5.78 -21.01 -10.50
N ASN A 412 -4.94 -21.02 -11.52
CA ASN A 412 -3.95 -19.97 -11.79
C ASN A 412 -4.61 -18.70 -12.35
N PHE A 413 -3.80 -17.65 -12.55
CA PHE A 413 -4.29 -16.38 -13.08
C PHE A 413 -4.94 -16.52 -14.47
N THR A 414 -4.39 -17.36 -15.34
CA THR A 414 -4.92 -17.58 -16.70
C THR A 414 -6.32 -18.19 -16.68
N GLN A 415 -6.55 -19.20 -15.83
CA GLN A 415 -7.86 -19.82 -15.63
C GLN A 415 -8.86 -18.85 -15.02
N PHE A 416 -8.43 -18.03 -14.06
CA PHE A 416 -9.25 -16.94 -13.52
C PHE A 416 -9.70 -15.97 -14.62
N TYR A 417 -8.77 -15.47 -15.44
CA TYR A 417 -9.06 -14.44 -16.43
C TYR A 417 -10.04 -14.94 -17.52
N SER A 418 -9.84 -16.18 -17.99
CA SER A 418 -10.75 -16.82 -18.94
C SER A 418 -12.16 -17.01 -18.35
N THR A 419 -12.25 -17.55 -17.13
CA THR A 419 -13.53 -17.76 -16.43
C THR A 419 -14.27 -16.45 -16.16
N LYS A 420 -13.54 -15.40 -15.72
CA LYS A 420 -14.10 -14.06 -15.51
C LYS A 420 -14.62 -13.48 -16.82
N SER A 421 -13.81 -13.52 -17.88
CA SER A 421 -14.18 -12.97 -19.19
C SER A 421 -15.40 -13.67 -19.79
N GLU A 422 -15.50 -14.99 -19.64
CA GLU A 422 -16.67 -15.76 -20.07
C GLU A 422 -17.92 -15.39 -19.26
N ARG A 423 -17.79 -15.26 -17.94
CA ARG A 423 -18.89 -14.83 -17.05
C ARG A 423 -19.38 -13.44 -17.42
N ASP A 424 -18.47 -12.49 -17.62
CA ASP A 424 -18.79 -11.11 -18.00
C ASP A 424 -19.46 -11.05 -19.37
N ARG A 425 -18.97 -11.84 -20.35
CA ARG A 425 -19.56 -11.93 -21.68
C ARG A 425 -20.97 -12.53 -21.62
N ASN A 426 -21.20 -13.53 -20.79
CA ASN A 426 -22.52 -14.14 -20.62
C ASN A 426 -23.49 -13.17 -19.94
N LEU A 427 -23.06 -12.50 -18.86
CA LEU A 427 -23.85 -11.46 -18.18
C LEU A 427 -24.23 -10.32 -19.12
N ARG A 428 -23.31 -9.86 -19.97
CA ARG A 428 -23.59 -8.82 -20.97
C ARG A 428 -24.63 -9.27 -22.00
N LYS A 429 -24.49 -10.49 -22.53
CA LYS A 429 -25.47 -11.04 -23.49
C LYS A 429 -26.84 -11.23 -22.85
N GLU A 430 -26.92 -11.74 -21.63
CA GLU A 430 -28.18 -11.88 -20.88
C GLU A 430 -28.83 -10.53 -20.63
N TYR A 431 -28.03 -9.52 -20.27
CA TYR A 431 -28.52 -8.15 -20.11
C TYR A 431 -29.03 -7.56 -21.43
N GLU A 432 -28.25 -7.67 -22.52
CA GLU A 432 -28.62 -7.17 -23.86
C GLU A 432 -29.91 -7.82 -24.36
N THR A 433 -30.02 -9.14 -24.26
CA THR A 433 -31.22 -9.89 -24.69
C THR A 433 -32.46 -9.50 -23.88
N GLN A 434 -32.33 -9.31 -22.56
CA GLN A 434 -33.45 -8.82 -21.75
C GLN A 434 -33.80 -7.36 -22.05
N MET A 435 -32.81 -6.50 -22.33
CA MET A 435 -33.02 -5.11 -22.72
C MET A 435 -33.72 -4.99 -24.07
N GLU A 436 -33.33 -5.80 -25.06
CA GLU A 436 -34.02 -5.91 -26.34
C GLU A 436 -35.46 -6.40 -26.18
N TYR A 437 -35.66 -7.43 -25.36
CA TYR A 437 -37.00 -7.93 -25.05
C TYR A 437 -37.89 -6.86 -24.41
N ARG A 438 -37.35 -6.10 -23.44
CA ARG A 438 -38.05 -4.95 -22.82
C ARG A 438 -38.36 -3.85 -23.83
N LYS A 439 -37.40 -3.45 -24.68
CA LYS A 439 -37.60 -2.46 -25.74
C LYS A 439 -38.70 -2.90 -26.71
N HIS A 440 -38.71 -4.19 -27.09
CA HIS A 440 -39.72 -4.74 -27.98
C HIS A 440 -41.12 -4.73 -27.33
N LEU A 441 -41.24 -5.12 -26.06
CA LEU A 441 -42.50 -5.01 -25.31
C LEU A 441 -42.98 -3.56 -25.19
N GLN A 442 -42.07 -2.63 -24.88
CA GLN A 442 -42.38 -1.21 -24.77
C GLN A 442 -42.87 -0.63 -26.09
N ALA A 443 -42.19 -0.91 -27.21
CA ALA A 443 -42.59 -0.46 -28.53
C ALA A 443 -43.98 -1.01 -28.94
N PHE A 444 -44.31 -2.24 -28.53
CA PHE A 444 -45.64 -2.81 -28.74
C PHE A 444 -46.70 -2.10 -27.88
N ILE A 445 -46.40 -1.83 -26.61
CA ILE A 445 -47.29 -1.10 -25.70
C ILE A 445 -47.56 0.30 -26.27
N ASP A 446 -46.52 1.06 -26.59
CA ASP A 446 -46.64 2.45 -27.07
C ASP A 446 -47.46 2.54 -28.36
N ARG A 447 -47.29 1.57 -29.28
CA ARG A 447 -48.01 1.53 -30.55
C ARG A 447 -49.49 1.15 -30.41
N TRP A 448 -49.85 0.31 -29.43
CA TRP A 448 -51.19 -0.29 -29.34
C TRP A 448 -51.99 0.09 -28.08
N ARG A 449 -51.43 0.89 -27.17
CA ARG A 449 -52.08 1.30 -25.91
C ARG A 449 -53.42 2.02 -26.12
N TYR A 450 -53.53 2.82 -27.17
CA TYR A 450 -54.74 3.63 -27.46
C TYR A 450 -55.67 2.99 -28.50
N ASN A 451 -55.35 1.79 -29.00
CA ASN A 451 -56.19 1.10 -29.98
C ASN A 451 -57.19 0.17 -29.28
N ALA A 452 -58.49 0.44 -29.43
CA ALA A 452 -59.58 -0.28 -28.77
C ALA A 452 -59.55 -1.81 -28.98
N ASN A 453 -59.12 -2.29 -30.16
CA ASN A 453 -59.12 -3.72 -30.48
C ASN A 453 -57.91 -4.49 -29.94
N ARG A 454 -56.80 -3.81 -29.62
CA ARG A 454 -55.56 -4.44 -29.12
C ARG A 454 -55.16 -4.01 -27.71
N ALA A 455 -55.97 -3.17 -27.07
CA ALA A 455 -55.76 -2.68 -25.71
C ALA A 455 -55.61 -3.81 -24.67
N ALA A 456 -56.40 -4.88 -24.77
CA ALA A 456 -56.30 -6.03 -23.86
C ALA A 456 -54.95 -6.76 -23.98
N GLN A 457 -54.41 -6.89 -25.20
CA GLN A 457 -53.09 -7.47 -25.42
C GLN A 457 -51.99 -6.54 -24.91
N ALA A 458 -52.10 -5.22 -25.15
CA ALA A 458 -51.16 -4.25 -24.58
C ALA A 458 -51.14 -4.28 -23.04
N GLN A 459 -52.31 -4.38 -22.38
CA GLN A 459 -52.39 -4.54 -20.92
C GLN A 459 -51.74 -5.83 -20.41
N SER A 460 -51.88 -6.95 -21.13
CA SER A 460 -51.18 -8.19 -20.78
C SER A 460 -49.65 -8.04 -20.86
N LYS A 461 -49.14 -7.31 -21.86
CA LYS A 461 -47.70 -7.04 -22.02
C LYS A 461 -47.17 -6.05 -20.99
N ILE A 462 -47.97 -5.08 -20.53
CA ILE A 462 -47.64 -4.20 -19.39
C ILE A 462 -47.44 -5.04 -18.13
N LYS A 463 -48.36 -5.97 -17.85
CA LYS A 463 -48.25 -6.86 -16.68
C LYS A 463 -47.04 -7.81 -16.76
N ILE A 464 -46.62 -8.22 -17.97
CA ILE A 464 -45.39 -8.99 -18.19
C ILE A 464 -44.16 -8.11 -17.94
N LEU A 465 -44.18 -6.86 -18.41
CA LEU A 465 -43.10 -5.90 -18.18
C LEU A 465 -42.90 -5.62 -16.69
N GLU A 466 -43.98 -5.42 -15.92
CA GLU A 466 -43.97 -5.22 -14.47
C GLU A 466 -43.47 -6.43 -13.67
N LYS A 467 -43.66 -7.64 -14.21
CA LYS A 467 -43.19 -8.89 -13.58
C LYS A 467 -41.75 -9.24 -13.91
N LEU A 468 -41.13 -8.59 -14.90
CA LEU A 468 -39.73 -8.85 -15.23
C LEU A 468 -38.84 -8.32 -14.10
N PRO A 469 -37.90 -9.12 -13.57
CA PRO A 469 -37.02 -8.70 -12.48
C PRO A 469 -36.23 -7.43 -12.85
N GLU A 470 -35.97 -6.57 -11.87
CA GLU A 470 -35.12 -5.39 -12.09
C GLU A 470 -33.72 -5.84 -12.50
N LEU A 471 -33.30 -5.39 -13.68
CA LEU A 471 -31.96 -5.63 -14.19
C LEU A 471 -31.01 -4.63 -13.56
N GLN A 472 -30.00 -5.15 -12.87
CA GLN A 472 -28.81 -4.37 -12.60
C GLN A 472 -27.96 -4.38 -13.89
N PRO A 473 -27.57 -3.20 -14.43
CA PRO A 473 -26.65 -3.17 -15.55
C PRO A 473 -25.36 -3.92 -15.15
N PRO A 474 -24.76 -4.71 -16.05
CA PRO A 474 -23.44 -5.28 -15.82
C PRO A 474 -22.51 -4.16 -15.41
N GLU A 475 -21.72 -4.37 -14.36
CA GLU A 475 -20.71 -3.40 -13.97
C GLU A 475 -19.76 -3.21 -15.17
N GLU A 476 -19.84 -2.04 -15.81
CA GLU A 476 -18.87 -1.69 -16.83
C GLU A 476 -17.56 -1.35 -16.11
N GLU A 477 -16.63 -2.30 -16.14
CA GLU A 477 -15.23 -1.99 -15.82
C GLU A 477 -14.75 -0.98 -16.86
N GLU A 478 -14.65 0.30 -16.45
CA GLU A 478 -14.12 1.38 -17.27
C GLU A 478 -12.68 1.04 -17.69
N THR A 479 -12.52 0.54 -18.92
CA THR A 479 -11.20 0.23 -19.48
C THR A 479 -10.40 1.52 -19.65
N GLU A 480 -9.20 1.57 -19.08
CA GLU A 480 -8.30 2.70 -19.25
C GLU A 480 -7.82 2.78 -20.71
N LYS A 481 -7.64 4.00 -21.22
CA LYS A 481 -7.15 4.23 -22.58
C LYS A 481 -6.03 5.26 -22.57
N PHE A 482 -4.81 4.83 -22.83
CA PHE A 482 -3.69 5.72 -23.08
C PHE A 482 -3.70 6.17 -24.55
N ARG A 483 -3.43 7.46 -24.79
CA ARG A 483 -3.26 8.01 -26.13
C ARG A 483 -2.02 8.90 -26.15
N PHE A 484 -1.09 8.54 -27.02
CA PHE A 484 0.07 9.36 -27.33
C PHE A 484 -0.16 10.05 -28.68
N PRO A 485 0.12 11.36 -28.79
CA PRO A 485 -0.01 12.06 -30.06
C PRO A 485 1.03 11.55 -31.06
N GLU A 486 0.64 11.50 -32.34
CA GLU A 486 1.55 11.09 -33.42
C GLU A 486 2.75 12.06 -33.54
N THR A 487 3.91 11.47 -33.82
CA THR A 487 5.18 12.18 -33.94
C THR A 487 5.41 12.70 -35.35
N GLU A 488 6.14 13.82 -35.45
CA GLU A 488 6.62 14.36 -36.72
C GLU A 488 7.79 13.50 -37.24
N LYS A 489 7.90 13.32 -38.56
CA LYS A 489 9.01 12.56 -39.15
C LYS A 489 10.32 13.37 -39.05
N ILE A 490 11.33 12.79 -38.43
CA ILE A 490 12.69 13.34 -38.34
C ILE A 490 13.63 12.43 -39.13
N SER A 491 14.56 13.02 -39.89
CA SER A 491 15.59 12.27 -40.62
C SER A 491 16.59 11.62 -39.65
N PRO A 492 16.95 10.33 -39.84
CA PRO A 492 17.97 9.68 -39.04
C PRO A 492 19.37 10.29 -39.30
N PRO A 493 20.33 10.13 -38.36
CA PRO A 493 20.22 9.44 -37.06
C PRO A 493 19.52 10.32 -36.01
N LEU A 494 18.65 9.75 -35.18
CA LEU A 494 18.02 10.51 -34.09
C LEU A 494 18.96 10.62 -32.89
N LEU A 495 19.45 9.47 -32.43
CA LEU A 495 20.37 9.36 -31.33
C LEU A 495 21.29 8.16 -31.57
N GLN A 496 22.59 8.41 -31.53
CA GLN A 496 23.64 7.42 -31.76
C GLN A 496 24.73 7.58 -30.71
N MET A 497 25.16 6.46 -30.13
CA MET A 497 26.25 6.35 -29.17
C MET A 497 27.31 5.44 -29.76
N ASN A 498 28.54 5.95 -29.88
CA ASN A 498 29.70 5.20 -30.38
C ASN A 498 30.80 5.15 -29.29
N GLU A 499 31.15 3.94 -28.87
CA GLU A 499 32.16 3.59 -27.87
C GLU A 499 32.08 4.42 -26.58
N VAL A 500 30.85 4.71 -26.15
CA VAL A 500 30.63 5.66 -25.06
C VAL A 500 30.98 5.02 -23.72
N THR A 501 31.74 5.76 -22.93
CA THR A 501 32.15 5.37 -21.58
C THR A 501 31.68 6.42 -20.59
N PHE A 502 31.03 5.99 -19.50
CA PHE A 502 30.49 6.90 -18.50
C PHE A 502 30.45 6.30 -17.08
N GLY A 503 30.54 7.20 -16.11
CA GLY A 503 30.50 6.92 -14.67
C GLY A 503 30.21 8.21 -13.91
N TYR A 504 29.98 8.11 -12.60
CA TYR A 504 29.80 9.30 -11.75
C TYR A 504 31.13 9.92 -11.35
N THR A 505 32.18 9.10 -11.22
CA THR A 505 33.54 9.54 -10.92
C THR A 505 34.53 8.85 -11.85
N PRO A 506 35.70 9.45 -12.14
CA PRO A 506 36.75 8.82 -12.96
C PRO A 506 37.22 7.47 -12.42
N GLU A 507 37.14 7.27 -11.11
CA GLU A 507 37.50 6.04 -10.43
C GLU A 507 36.42 4.96 -10.51
N LYS A 508 35.15 5.35 -10.72
CA LYS A 508 33.99 4.46 -10.73
C LYS A 508 33.24 4.55 -12.06
N ILE A 509 33.86 3.97 -13.08
CA ILE A 509 33.26 3.79 -14.40
C ILE A 509 32.18 2.72 -14.30
N ILE A 510 30.96 3.04 -14.77
CA ILE A 510 29.81 2.12 -14.69
C ILE A 510 29.69 1.31 -15.97
N LEU A 511 29.74 1.96 -17.13
CA LEU A 511 29.64 1.31 -18.44
C LEU A 511 30.75 1.79 -19.38
N LYS A 512 31.31 0.86 -20.16
CA LYS A 512 32.40 1.09 -21.13
C LYS A 512 32.01 0.60 -22.52
N GLY A 513 32.44 1.34 -23.55
CA GLY A 513 32.31 0.91 -24.95
C GLY A 513 30.87 0.70 -25.43
N VAL A 514 29.92 1.50 -24.94
CA VAL A 514 28.49 1.34 -25.26
C VAL A 514 28.22 1.86 -26.67
N ASN A 515 27.65 0.99 -27.52
CA ASN A 515 27.23 1.31 -28.88
C ASN A 515 25.71 1.14 -29.01
N ILE A 516 24.95 2.22 -29.18
CA ILE A 516 23.47 2.18 -29.28
C ILE A 516 23.00 3.15 -30.37
N ASP A 517 22.19 2.64 -31.29
CA ASP A 517 21.51 3.41 -32.33
C ASP A 517 20.00 3.40 -32.10
N VAL A 518 19.37 4.58 -32.10
CA VAL A 518 17.93 4.73 -31.86
C VAL A 518 17.28 5.50 -33.00
N ASP A 519 16.27 4.88 -33.60
CA ASP A 519 15.42 5.41 -34.66
C ASP A 519 13.94 5.54 -34.18
N LEU A 520 13.06 6.12 -35.02
CA LEU A 520 11.63 6.27 -34.69
C LEU A 520 10.90 4.91 -34.57
N ASP A 521 11.36 3.90 -35.30
CA ASP A 521 10.78 2.55 -35.27
C ASP A 521 11.43 1.64 -34.21
N SER A 522 12.48 2.13 -33.52
CA SER A 522 13.18 1.36 -32.50
C SER A 522 12.25 1.06 -31.32
N ARG A 523 12.28 -0.21 -30.90
CA ARG A 523 11.55 -0.73 -29.73
C ARG A 523 12.53 -1.54 -28.90
N ILE A 524 13.24 -0.87 -28.02
CA ILE A 524 14.39 -1.42 -27.30
C ILE A 524 13.98 -1.69 -25.85
N ALA A 525 14.19 -2.91 -25.36
CA ALA A 525 14.13 -3.22 -23.93
C ALA A 525 15.53 -3.41 -23.38
N ILE A 526 15.85 -2.73 -22.28
CA ILE A 526 17.12 -2.86 -21.57
C ILE A 526 16.86 -3.62 -20.28
N VAL A 527 17.48 -4.80 -20.16
CA VAL A 527 17.39 -5.69 -18.99
C VAL A 527 18.75 -5.84 -18.31
N GLY A 528 18.74 -6.13 -17.02
CA GLY A 528 19.96 -6.30 -16.23
C GLY A 528 19.67 -6.24 -14.73
N ALA A 529 20.64 -6.69 -13.93
CA ALA A 529 20.55 -6.67 -12.46
C ALA A 529 20.37 -5.25 -11.91
N ASN A 530 19.81 -5.11 -10.71
CA ASN A 530 19.69 -3.80 -10.06
C ASN A 530 21.07 -3.23 -9.74
N GLY A 531 21.31 -1.98 -10.13
CA GLY A 531 22.62 -1.34 -9.97
C GLY A 531 23.60 -1.58 -11.13
N SER A 532 23.23 -2.32 -12.17
CA SER A 532 24.06 -2.54 -13.38
C SER A 532 24.35 -1.27 -14.20
N GLY A 533 23.62 -0.18 -13.97
CA GLY A 533 23.81 1.10 -14.68
C GLY A 533 22.69 1.47 -15.65
N LYS A 534 21.57 0.74 -15.69
CA LYS A 534 20.36 1.00 -16.51
C LYS A 534 19.87 2.46 -16.45
N SER A 535 19.58 2.96 -15.25
CA SER A 535 19.11 4.35 -15.08
C SER A 535 20.23 5.38 -15.36
N THR A 536 21.50 5.01 -15.17
CA THR A 536 22.64 5.86 -15.56
C THR A 536 22.75 5.97 -17.08
N LEU A 537 22.52 4.88 -17.81
CA LEU A 537 22.44 4.90 -19.28
C LEU A 537 21.30 5.81 -19.74
N ILE A 538 20.12 5.76 -19.11
CA ILE A 538 19.03 6.71 -19.40
C ILE A 538 19.51 8.15 -19.23
N LYS A 539 20.21 8.49 -18.15
CA LYS A 539 20.72 9.87 -17.94
C LYS A 539 21.69 10.32 -19.04
N VAL A 540 22.49 9.40 -19.58
CA VAL A 540 23.36 9.67 -20.72
C VAL A 540 22.57 9.77 -22.02
N LEU A 541 21.47 9.05 -22.18
CA LEU A 541 20.56 9.19 -23.34
C LEU A 541 19.77 10.51 -23.29
N THR A 542 19.34 10.95 -22.11
CA THR A 542 18.64 12.23 -21.92
C THR A 542 19.58 13.43 -22.00
N GLY A 543 20.86 13.26 -21.62
CA GLY A 543 21.85 14.34 -21.53
C GLY A 543 21.91 15.00 -20.16
N ASP A 544 21.37 14.34 -19.14
CA ASP A 544 21.55 14.77 -17.75
C ASP A 544 22.92 14.37 -17.20
N LEU A 545 23.59 13.41 -17.86
CA LEU A 545 24.96 12.99 -17.55
C LEU A 545 25.81 13.02 -18.82
N ASP A 546 26.94 13.71 -18.75
CA ASP A 546 27.91 13.77 -19.84
C ASP A 546 28.73 12.48 -19.94
N ALA A 547 29.08 12.10 -21.17
CA ALA A 547 29.98 10.99 -21.42
C ALA A 547 31.42 11.37 -21.06
N MET A 548 32.16 10.45 -20.43
CA MET A 548 33.59 10.64 -20.12
C MET A 548 34.49 10.32 -21.32
N GLY A 549 34.01 9.47 -22.23
CA GLY A 549 34.68 9.11 -23.48
C GLY A 549 33.70 8.58 -24.51
N GLY A 550 34.13 8.51 -25.77
CA GLY A 550 33.29 8.16 -26.92
C GLY A 550 32.52 9.35 -27.50
N GLN A 551 31.60 9.09 -28.43
CA GLN A 551 30.80 10.12 -29.11
C GLN A 551 29.30 9.86 -28.97
N VAL A 552 28.54 10.89 -28.58
CA VAL A 552 27.07 10.88 -28.54
C VAL A 552 26.55 11.88 -29.57
N ASN A 553 25.96 11.38 -30.65
CA ASN A 553 25.34 12.20 -31.69
C ASN A 553 23.83 12.27 -31.48
N ARG A 554 23.26 13.48 -31.53
CA ARG A 554 21.82 13.71 -31.35
C ARG A 554 21.31 14.69 -32.38
N ASN A 555 20.15 14.39 -32.96
CA ASN A 555 19.50 15.32 -33.86
C ASN A 555 18.96 16.54 -33.09
N GLY A 556 19.34 17.76 -33.50
CA GLY A 556 18.90 19.00 -32.84
C GLY A 556 17.40 19.26 -32.89
N ARG A 557 16.64 18.58 -33.77
CA ARG A 557 15.16 18.66 -33.82
C ARG A 557 14.46 17.68 -32.88
N LEU A 558 15.21 16.78 -32.25
CA LEU A 558 14.66 15.80 -31.31
C LEU A 558 14.09 16.51 -30.08
N ARG A 559 12.76 16.49 -29.92
CA ARG A 559 12.13 17.00 -28.69
C ARG A 559 12.45 16.08 -27.52
N ARG A 560 12.91 16.70 -26.43
CA ARG A 560 13.48 16.07 -25.23
C ARG A 560 12.58 15.00 -24.62
N ILE A 561 13.27 14.13 -23.91
CA ILE A 561 12.85 12.88 -23.28
C ILE A 561 12.69 13.13 -21.77
N LEU A 562 11.61 12.65 -21.15
CA LEU A 562 11.53 12.55 -19.69
C LEU A 562 10.87 11.22 -19.27
N CYS A 563 11.44 10.61 -18.24
CA CYS A 563 11.03 9.37 -17.62
C CYS A 563 10.16 9.62 -16.36
N PRO A 564 9.11 8.82 -16.06
CA PRO A 564 8.25 8.98 -14.87
C PRO A 564 8.86 8.55 -13.52
N ALA A 565 10.02 7.88 -13.47
CA ALA A 565 10.48 7.21 -12.24
C ALA A 565 10.92 8.15 -11.09
N SER A 566 10.99 9.47 -11.32
CA SER A 566 11.41 10.45 -10.30
C SER A 566 10.39 11.58 -10.08
N CYS A 567 9.09 11.31 -10.26
CA CYS A 567 8.03 12.19 -9.76
C CYS A 567 7.88 12.12 -8.22
N GLY A 568 9.00 12.09 -7.49
CA GLY A 568 9.07 12.20 -6.04
C GLY A 568 9.40 13.62 -5.56
N ASN A 569 9.73 14.56 -6.46
CA ASN A 569 10.07 15.91 -6.04
C ASN A 569 8.77 16.77 -5.89
N PRO A 570 8.42 17.23 -4.68
CA PRO A 570 7.13 17.91 -4.40
C PRO A 570 6.98 19.31 -5.00
N GLY A 571 7.94 19.80 -5.79
CA GLY A 571 8.05 21.22 -6.14
C GLY A 571 7.10 21.75 -7.22
N SER A 572 6.39 20.91 -7.98
CA SER A 572 5.58 21.38 -9.11
C SER A 572 4.08 21.32 -8.81
N HIS A 573 3.57 22.32 -8.09
CA HIS A 573 2.15 22.71 -8.08
C HIS A 573 1.57 22.98 -9.49
N TYR A 574 2.42 23.00 -10.52
CA TYR A 574 2.09 23.39 -11.90
C TYR A 574 1.34 22.33 -12.73
N VAL A 575 1.37 21.05 -12.37
CA VAL A 575 0.80 20.00 -13.25
C VAL A 575 -0.74 20.02 -13.24
N ALA A 576 -1.39 20.33 -12.13
CA ALA A 576 -2.85 20.41 -12.05
C ALA A 576 -3.42 21.51 -12.98
N ARG A 577 -2.70 22.62 -13.15
CA ARG A 577 -3.11 23.73 -14.01
C ARG A 577 -2.86 23.46 -15.50
N ALA A 578 -1.83 22.67 -15.83
CA ALA A 578 -1.56 22.23 -17.20
C ALA A 578 -2.57 21.16 -17.68
N ILE A 579 -3.05 20.29 -16.78
CA ILE A 579 -4.09 19.29 -17.08
C ILE A 579 -5.46 19.94 -17.32
N LEU A 580 -5.80 21.05 -16.64
CA LEU A 580 -7.02 21.83 -16.89
C LEU A 580 -7.07 22.48 -18.29
N GLY A 581 -5.93 22.62 -18.98
CA GLY A 581 -5.87 23.10 -20.37
C GLY A 581 -6.23 22.04 -21.42
N LEU A 582 -6.23 20.76 -21.03
CA LEU A 582 -6.64 19.67 -21.90
C LEU A 582 -8.15 19.47 -21.80
N LYS A 583 -8.87 19.85 -22.86
CA LYS A 583 -10.21 19.36 -23.16
C LYS A 583 -10.18 17.86 -23.47
N ILE A 584 -9.72 17.02 -22.54
CA ILE A 584 -9.97 15.58 -22.61
C ILE A 584 -11.37 15.38 -22.02
N PRO A 585 -12.36 14.91 -22.81
CA PRO A 585 -13.71 14.71 -22.33
C PRO A 585 -13.73 13.46 -21.42
N TRP A 586 -13.52 13.67 -20.12
CA TRP A 586 -13.83 12.67 -19.10
C TRP A 586 -15.35 12.74 -18.86
N LYS A 587 -16.07 11.67 -19.23
CA LYS A 587 -17.54 11.69 -19.31
C LYS A 587 -18.27 11.66 -17.98
N ASP A 588 -17.59 11.41 -16.85
CA ASP A 588 -18.29 11.19 -15.57
C ASP A 588 -17.85 12.15 -14.44
N GLY A 589 -18.87 12.73 -13.80
CA GLY A 589 -18.82 13.80 -12.79
C GLY A 589 -17.95 13.50 -11.56
N THR A 590 -17.75 12.24 -11.21
CA THR A 590 -17.03 11.77 -10.01
C THR A 590 -15.52 11.90 -10.13
N ARG A 591 -14.95 11.88 -11.35
CA ARG A 591 -13.50 11.90 -11.58
C ARG A 591 -12.91 13.32 -11.60
N TRP A 592 -13.74 14.36 -11.74
CA TRP A 592 -13.34 15.77 -11.67
C TRP A 592 -12.80 16.15 -10.28
N TYR A 593 -13.33 15.59 -9.20
CA TYR A 593 -12.87 15.88 -7.84
C TYR A 593 -11.40 15.47 -7.62
N ASN A 594 -10.98 14.33 -8.18
CA ASN A 594 -9.59 13.87 -8.08
C ASN A 594 -8.63 14.70 -8.95
N SER A 595 -9.12 15.38 -9.99
CA SER A 595 -8.30 16.25 -10.84
C SER A 595 -7.85 17.54 -10.15
N LEU A 596 -8.55 17.94 -9.07
CA LEU A 596 -8.23 19.11 -8.24
C LEU A 596 -7.44 18.76 -6.97
N GLN A 597 -7.16 17.48 -6.74
CA GLN A 597 -6.41 17.05 -5.56
C GLN A 597 -4.92 17.41 -5.71
N PRO A 598 -4.25 17.82 -4.60
CA PRO A 598 -2.81 18.00 -4.60
C PRO A 598 -2.08 16.72 -5.02
N ILE A 599 -0.99 16.84 -5.79
CA ILE A 599 -0.21 15.68 -6.26
C ILE A 599 0.27 14.81 -5.09
N GLY A 600 0.56 15.42 -3.93
CA GLY A 600 0.99 14.71 -2.72
C GLY A 600 -0.03 13.70 -2.20
N THR A 601 -1.34 13.94 -2.40
CA THR A 601 -2.42 13.06 -1.92
C THR A 601 -2.81 11.98 -2.93
N LEU A 602 -2.28 12.04 -4.16
CA LEU A 602 -2.56 11.04 -5.19
C LEU A 602 -1.84 9.72 -4.88
N SER A 603 -2.49 8.60 -5.19
CA SER A 603 -1.85 7.28 -5.13
C SER A 603 -0.73 7.14 -6.17
N GLY A 604 0.19 6.19 -5.99
CA GLY A 604 1.29 5.96 -6.94
C GLY A 604 0.81 5.74 -8.38
N GLY A 605 -0.28 4.99 -8.57
CA GLY A 605 -0.88 4.78 -9.89
C GLY A 605 -1.51 6.06 -10.47
N GLN A 606 -2.16 6.87 -9.64
CA GLN A 606 -2.66 8.19 -10.07
C GLN A 606 -1.53 9.13 -10.46
N LYS A 607 -0.44 9.17 -9.69
CA LYS A 607 0.77 9.94 -10.00
C LYS A 607 1.38 9.50 -11.33
N SER A 608 1.45 8.20 -11.58
CA SER A 608 1.96 7.64 -12.84
C SER A 608 1.07 8.04 -14.02
N ARG A 609 -0.26 7.98 -13.88
CA ARG A 609 -1.21 8.44 -14.92
C ARG A 609 -1.07 9.93 -15.22
N VAL A 610 -0.85 10.75 -14.19
CA VAL A 610 -0.56 12.19 -14.34
C VAL A 610 0.75 12.38 -15.10
N ALA A 611 1.80 11.64 -14.75
CA ALA A 611 3.09 11.69 -15.45
C ALA A 611 2.93 11.33 -16.94
N PHE A 612 2.23 10.24 -17.27
CA PHE A 612 1.95 9.88 -18.67
C PHE A 612 1.15 10.94 -19.41
N SER A 613 0.20 11.60 -18.75
CA SER A 613 -0.57 12.70 -19.35
C SER A 613 0.31 13.91 -19.67
N VAL A 614 1.25 14.25 -18.78
CA VAL A 614 2.26 15.30 -19.02
C VAL A 614 3.20 14.91 -20.15
N LEU A 615 3.61 13.65 -20.24
CA LEU A 615 4.44 13.16 -21.34
C LEU A 615 3.72 13.27 -22.69
N SER A 616 2.44 12.89 -22.75
CA SER A 616 1.64 13.08 -23.96
C SER A 616 1.55 14.55 -24.38
N LEU A 617 1.53 15.50 -23.45
CA LEU A 617 1.51 16.94 -23.77
C LEU A 617 2.79 17.43 -24.42
N GLN A 618 3.94 16.85 -24.08
CA GLN A 618 5.23 17.27 -24.61
C GLN A 618 5.45 16.88 -26.08
N ARG A 619 4.59 16.01 -26.64
CA ARG A 619 4.74 15.44 -27.99
C ARG A 619 6.16 14.94 -28.26
N PRO A 620 6.66 13.99 -27.44
CA PRO A 620 8.01 13.46 -27.58
C PRO A 620 8.16 12.70 -28.89
N HIS A 621 9.39 12.59 -29.41
CA HIS A 621 9.68 11.71 -30.56
C HIS A 621 10.15 10.32 -30.11
N ILE A 622 10.80 10.27 -28.93
CA ILE A 622 11.27 9.05 -28.29
C ILE A 622 10.75 9.04 -26.85
N LEU A 623 10.19 7.91 -26.42
CA LEU A 623 9.82 7.66 -25.02
C LEU A 623 10.88 6.78 -24.36
N LEU A 624 11.48 7.28 -23.27
CA LEU A 624 12.25 6.45 -22.34
C LEU A 624 11.39 6.17 -21.11
N LEU A 625 11.12 4.90 -20.84
CA LEU A 625 10.30 4.46 -19.72
C LEU A 625 11.16 3.63 -18.77
N ASP A 626 11.43 4.12 -17.56
CA ASP A 626 12.10 3.37 -16.48
C ASP A 626 11.03 2.85 -15.51
N GLU A 627 10.93 1.53 -15.42
CA GLU A 627 9.94 0.76 -14.64
C GLU A 627 8.51 1.32 -14.69
N PRO A 628 7.90 1.46 -15.89
CA PRO A 628 6.55 2.02 -16.04
C PRO A 628 5.45 1.15 -15.38
N THR A 629 5.78 -0.09 -15.01
CA THR A 629 4.85 -1.10 -14.49
C THR A 629 4.60 -1.01 -12.98
N ASN A 630 5.53 -0.45 -12.19
CA ASN A 630 5.53 -0.51 -10.72
C ASN A 630 4.29 0.04 -10.00
N HIS A 631 3.49 0.87 -10.67
CA HIS A 631 2.33 1.51 -10.07
C HIS A 631 1.06 1.43 -10.94
N LEU A 632 1.13 0.71 -12.06
CA LEU A 632 -0.03 0.49 -12.92
C LEU A 632 -0.72 -0.80 -12.51
N ASP A 633 -2.05 -0.77 -12.50
CA ASP A 633 -2.85 -1.97 -12.39
C ASP A 633 -2.81 -2.78 -13.69
N ILE A 634 -3.24 -4.03 -13.59
CA ILE A 634 -3.29 -5.02 -14.68
C ILE A 634 -3.95 -4.45 -15.95
N GLU A 635 -5.00 -3.64 -15.79
CA GLU A 635 -5.73 -2.99 -16.89
C GLU A 635 -4.99 -1.77 -17.45
N GLY A 636 -4.43 -0.91 -16.58
CA GLY A 636 -3.63 0.23 -17.00
C GLY A 636 -2.38 -0.18 -17.77
N LEU A 637 -1.76 -1.30 -17.38
CA LEU A 637 -0.59 -1.87 -18.06
C LEU A 637 -0.96 -2.39 -19.46
N ASP A 638 -2.07 -3.13 -19.60
CA ASP A 638 -2.60 -3.54 -20.92
C ASP A 638 -2.93 -2.34 -21.81
N ALA A 639 -3.54 -1.30 -21.24
CA ALA A 639 -3.86 -0.07 -21.97
C ALA A 639 -2.59 0.66 -22.43
N LEU A 640 -1.53 0.69 -21.62
CA LEU A 640 -0.25 1.29 -21.97
C LEU A 640 0.44 0.49 -23.09
N MET A 641 0.48 -0.84 -22.99
CA MET A 641 1.04 -1.72 -24.03
C MET A 641 0.37 -1.47 -25.38
N ASN A 642 -0.97 -1.43 -25.41
CA ASN A 642 -1.73 -1.16 -26.62
C ASN A 642 -1.42 0.23 -27.21
N ALA A 643 -1.28 1.24 -26.35
CA ALA A 643 -0.94 2.59 -26.78
C ALA A 643 0.49 2.69 -27.37
N LEU A 644 1.47 2.01 -26.75
CA LEU A 644 2.86 2.00 -27.23
C LEU A 644 3.02 1.24 -28.56
N ASN A 645 2.23 0.18 -28.76
CA ASN A 645 2.20 -0.59 -30.00
C ASN A 645 1.58 0.19 -31.17
N LEU A 646 0.59 1.03 -30.90
CA LEU A 646 -0.04 1.90 -31.91
C LEU A 646 0.78 3.16 -32.21
N TRP A 647 1.62 3.60 -31.27
CA TRP A 647 2.35 4.86 -31.39
C TRP A 647 3.53 4.76 -32.37
N ASN A 648 3.79 5.82 -33.12
CA ASN A 648 4.75 5.86 -34.23
C ASN A 648 6.14 6.42 -33.87
N GLY A 649 6.41 6.71 -32.61
CA GLY A 649 7.72 7.19 -32.12
C GLY A 649 8.59 6.06 -31.57
N GLY A 650 9.86 6.37 -31.29
CA GLY A 650 10.83 5.39 -30.76
C GLY A 650 10.58 5.11 -29.29
N VAL A 651 10.69 3.86 -28.84
CA VAL A 651 10.45 3.49 -27.43
C VAL A 651 11.64 2.72 -26.89
N ILE A 652 12.16 3.17 -25.75
CA ILE A 652 13.15 2.44 -24.96
C ILE A 652 12.57 2.21 -23.57
N ILE A 653 12.56 0.96 -23.15
CA ILE A 653 11.95 0.52 -21.90
C ILE A 653 13.02 -0.13 -21.04
N ILE A 654 13.01 0.21 -19.76
CA ILE A 654 13.62 -0.56 -18.69
C ILE A 654 12.44 -1.08 -17.86
N SER A 655 12.28 -2.40 -17.85
CA SER A 655 11.23 -3.04 -17.06
C SER A 655 11.70 -4.42 -16.63
N HIS A 656 11.15 -4.90 -15.53
CA HIS A 656 11.26 -6.30 -15.12
C HIS A 656 10.06 -7.15 -15.53
N ASP A 657 9.03 -6.58 -16.18
CA ASP A 657 7.85 -7.34 -16.62
C ASP A 657 8.11 -8.02 -17.98
N GLU A 658 8.16 -9.35 -17.97
CA GLU A 658 8.37 -10.20 -19.14
C GLU A 658 7.32 -9.97 -20.23
N ARG A 659 6.05 -9.85 -19.86
CA ARG A 659 4.94 -9.68 -20.81
C ARG A 659 4.97 -8.28 -21.41
N PHE A 660 5.28 -7.27 -20.61
CA PHE A 660 5.42 -5.90 -21.08
C PHE A 660 6.54 -5.78 -22.12
N ILE A 661 7.70 -6.37 -21.83
CA ILE A 661 8.84 -6.39 -22.77
C ILE A 661 8.47 -7.16 -24.03
N THR A 662 7.92 -8.38 -23.91
CA THR A 662 7.61 -9.24 -25.05
C THR A 662 6.58 -8.62 -26.01
N ASN A 663 5.61 -7.87 -25.47
CA ASN A 663 4.57 -7.25 -26.29
C ASN A 663 4.98 -5.93 -26.95
N VAL A 664 5.92 -5.18 -26.37
CA VAL A 664 6.27 -3.82 -26.83
C VAL A 664 7.65 -3.76 -27.48
N ALA A 665 8.63 -4.51 -26.97
CA ALA A 665 9.99 -4.48 -27.45
C ALA A 665 10.21 -5.43 -28.63
N LYS A 666 11.02 -5.00 -29.61
CA LYS A 666 11.51 -5.81 -30.73
C LYS A 666 12.96 -6.24 -30.53
N GLU A 667 13.71 -5.49 -29.73
CA GLU A 667 15.11 -5.74 -29.44
C GLU A 667 15.36 -5.81 -27.94
N LEU A 668 16.13 -6.81 -27.51
CA LEU A 668 16.54 -6.98 -26.12
C LEU A 668 18.02 -6.62 -25.99
N TRP A 669 18.33 -5.76 -25.03
CA TRP A 669 19.68 -5.29 -24.70
C TRP A 669 19.98 -5.63 -23.25
N VAL A 670 21.10 -6.30 -23.02
CA VAL A 670 21.51 -6.76 -21.69
C VAL A 670 22.61 -5.85 -21.16
N CYS A 671 22.37 -5.29 -19.98
CA CYS A 671 23.32 -4.49 -19.21
C CYS A 671 23.97 -5.38 -18.14
N ALA A 672 25.19 -5.84 -18.40
CA ALA A 672 25.95 -6.74 -17.53
C ALA A 672 27.46 -6.52 -17.72
N ASP A 673 28.25 -6.88 -16.69
CA ASP A 673 29.72 -6.88 -16.72
C ASP A 673 30.35 -5.55 -17.18
N GLY A 674 29.70 -4.43 -16.88
CA GLY A 674 30.18 -3.10 -17.24
C GLY A 674 30.04 -2.74 -18.73
N THR A 675 29.22 -3.47 -19.49
CA THR A 675 28.91 -3.19 -20.90
C THR A 675 27.41 -3.34 -21.18
N VAL A 676 26.97 -2.89 -22.37
CA VAL A 676 25.60 -3.10 -22.85
C VAL A 676 25.66 -3.74 -24.22
N THR A 677 25.05 -4.91 -24.36
CA THR A 677 25.13 -5.69 -25.60
C THR A 677 23.75 -6.13 -26.08
N LYS A 678 23.58 -6.24 -27.39
CA LYS A 678 22.34 -6.73 -28.01
C LYS A 678 22.25 -8.24 -27.84
N PHE A 679 21.20 -8.70 -27.16
CA PHE A 679 20.94 -10.11 -26.94
C PHE A 679 20.14 -10.70 -28.11
N LYS A 680 20.61 -11.83 -28.65
CA LYS A 680 19.97 -12.54 -29.77
C LYS A 680 19.04 -13.63 -29.25
N GLY A 681 17.97 -13.25 -28.56
CA GLY A 681 16.96 -14.15 -28.01
C GLY A 681 15.78 -13.39 -27.41
N ASP A 682 14.79 -14.14 -26.93
CA ASP A 682 13.65 -13.61 -26.19
C ASP A 682 13.93 -13.49 -24.68
N VAL A 683 13.01 -12.86 -23.95
CA VAL A 683 13.12 -12.68 -22.50
C VAL A 683 13.15 -14.02 -21.77
N GLN A 684 12.42 -15.02 -22.27
CA GLN A 684 12.37 -16.34 -21.66
C GLN A 684 13.69 -17.11 -21.83
N SER A 685 14.35 -17.01 -22.98
CA SER A 685 15.71 -17.52 -23.19
C SER A 685 16.70 -16.85 -22.25
N TYR A 686 16.55 -15.54 -22.03
CA TYR A 686 17.36 -14.80 -21.05
C TYR A 686 17.11 -15.28 -19.62
N LYS A 687 15.85 -15.48 -19.21
CA LYS A 687 15.47 -16.04 -17.89
C LYS A 687 16.06 -17.44 -17.69
N ASN A 688 15.97 -18.31 -18.69
CA ASN A 688 16.55 -19.66 -18.64
C ASN A 688 18.07 -19.64 -18.49
N LEU A 689 18.75 -18.75 -19.23
CA LEU A 689 20.19 -18.56 -19.12
C LEU A 689 20.57 -18.10 -17.71
N ILE A 690 19.83 -17.17 -17.12
CA ILE A 690 20.04 -16.73 -15.73
C ILE A 690 19.83 -17.87 -14.74
N VAL A 691 18.70 -18.58 -14.80
CA VAL A 691 18.39 -19.66 -13.86
C VAL A 691 19.45 -20.75 -13.94
N SER A 692 19.93 -21.07 -15.15
CA SER A 692 21.03 -22.02 -15.33
C SER A 692 22.34 -21.53 -14.70
N ASN A 693 22.66 -20.24 -14.84
CA ASN A 693 23.86 -19.64 -14.24
C ASN A 693 23.78 -19.58 -12.70
N ILE A 694 22.61 -19.32 -12.13
CA ILE A 694 22.40 -19.35 -10.67
C ILE A 694 22.56 -20.77 -10.13
N LYS A 695 21.99 -21.78 -10.83
CA LYS A 695 22.16 -23.20 -10.45
C LYS A 695 23.59 -23.72 -10.62
N MET A 696 24.41 -23.08 -11.46
CA MET A 696 25.82 -23.42 -11.67
C MET A 696 26.78 -22.72 -10.71
N LYS A 697 26.36 -21.68 -9.99
CA LYS A 697 27.18 -21.10 -8.92
C LYS A 697 27.07 -22.01 -7.67
N PRO A 698 28.15 -22.70 -7.28
CA PRO A 698 28.14 -23.67 -6.19
C PRO A 698 27.87 -23.03 -4.83
#